data_AF-A0A5N6K137-F1
#
_entry.id   AF-A0A5N6K137-F1
#
_cell.length_a   1.000
_cell.length_b   1.000
_cell.length_c   1.000
_cell.angle_alpha   90.00
_cell.angle_beta   90.00
_cell.angle_gamma   90.00
#
_symmetry.space_group_name_H-M   'P 1'
#
loop_
_entity.id
_entity.type
_entity.pdbx_description
1 polymer ?
#
loop_
_entity_poly.entity_id
_entity_poly.type
_entity_poly.pdbx_seq_one_letter_code
_entity_poly.pdbx_strand_id
1 'polypeptide(L)'
;MRLPLNLICLTLSTLPRTLAVFADEAYSIDYHHELLGLPQPDTTFFYKPRENEQGALLYTLSDLGVLGAVNPGTGQVRWRQILAKDDHNGEGFLRPVEGAGTVVSALGGRVDAWDAKSGRVRWGNTFTGQAKDLEVIEGHDNIKDVLSLFEDAGKVVVRRLNGDNGDVAWEHVDASGDLPLQVSTNVRDIFVVTLHGSSGGYTVKVATLDALTGQRVTEYTLSTKADVHTPEDVLLVGANSAAPIIAWTDKSLKNLKVNILGKPSNLQSLPLKSSDGELTEVSVHAPTLAQSLPHFLVHSHSATSNRADVYHIDLESGSISKAYEIPKLVGKGVFSTSSQDVNVYFTRFTEDETVVFSSMSHGMLGRWPIKAGNQHARLQFLYGASEVVQKAPDTYAVRSAMLSVEHDWVLVRNGAAAWSRVEGLSGVVAAEWAEIPASESLAETLEAEAHSNPLAAYIHRVNRHINDLQYLPAYLEELPTRILSAILPGDLAAPKEGVLARDNFGFNKLVIVATQRGRLYALDAGSQGMVVWGLKAFDIQAGQKWNVKSIYVDNSKSTTTVQGSQGEYIVVNTTTGRGLEALNPGQLPPVQSAAIVDSELGRWLLPIGTGGNPGHIPKDRAPKELLVVRGENGEVKGLKFEVQGHDAKPVFTWSFQPPSGQRIVEVVSKPAHDPVASIGRVLGDRTVLYKYLNPNVVLITAVSDESSTASFYLLDTVSGDILYSANHEGIDTKKPIASVFTENWFAYSLWSDEISTITSPQGSKGYQLIITDLYESPIPNDRGSLGSNANASSLDPSEVPNAGPVLPHVISQYFVVPEAITHMSVSQTRQGITTRQLLCSLESSSIIGIPRYLLDPRRPVGRDPVAAEQEEGLLRYQPVIEFDPKLIITHKREVLGIEGVITSPALLESTSLVFAFGIDIFGTRITPSGAFDILGKTFNKLSLVATVLALGAGVTILAPMVRRKQINGRWLNA
;
A
#
# COMPACT_ATOMS: atom_id res chain seq x y z
N MET A 1 9.59 -34.03 52.64
CA MET A 1 9.52 -32.60 52.98
C MET A 1 8.63 -31.91 51.95
N ARG A 2 7.41 -31.53 52.32
CA ARG A 2 6.53 -30.75 51.44
C ARG A 2 6.89 -29.27 51.62
N LEU A 3 7.45 -28.64 50.60
CA LEU A 3 7.68 -27.20 50.61
C LEU A 3 6.31 -26.50 50.74
N PRO A 4 6.13 -25.59 51.72
CA PRO A 4 4.87 -24.88 51.89
C PRO A 4 4.56 -24.04 50.66
N LEU A 5 3.34 -24.15 50.14
CA LEU A 5 2.83 -23.46 48.95
C LEU A 5 3.11 -21.94 49.01
N ASN A 6 3.11 -21.37 50.22
CA ASN A 6 3.40 -19.96 50.47
C ASN A 6 4.82 -19.55 50.05
N LEU A 7 5.81 -20.45 50.16
CA LEU A 7 7.19 -20.18 49.76
C LEU A 7 7.33 -20.16 48.22
N ILE A 8 6.59 -21.05 47.53
CA ILE A 8 6.54 -21.10 46.07
C ILE A 8 5.89 -19.82 45.52
N CYS A 9 4.77 -19.38 46.11
CA CYS A 9 4.11 -18.12 45.74
C CYS A 9 5.00 -16.89 45.99
N LEU A 10 5.75 -16.87 47.09
CA LEU A 10 6.70 -15.79 47.38
C LEU A 10 7.85 -15.77 46.36
N THR A 11 8.42 -16.94 46.01
CA THR A 11 9.49 -17.03 45.00
C THR A 11 9.04 -16.67 43.58
N LEU A 12 7.78 -16.97 43.22
CA LEU A 12 7.19 -16.54 41.95
C LEU A 12 6.93 -15.03 41.90
N SER A 13 6.69 -14.39 43.05
CA SER A 13 6.48 -12.93 43.13
C SER A 13 7.77 -12.11 43.04
N THR A 14 8.93 -12.74 43.24
CA THR A 14 10.27 -12.10 43.16
C THR A 14 10.96 -12.32 41.81
N LEU A 15 10.38 -13.09 40.89
CA LEU A 15 10.89 -13.20 39.53
C LEU A 15 10.63 -11.86 38.81
N PRO A 16 11.62 -11.29 38.11
CA PRO A 16 11.43 -10.06 37.35
C PRO A 16 10.29 -10.28 36.35
N ARG A 17 9.26 -9.43 36.42
CA ARG A 17 8.20 -9.40 35.42
C ARG A 17 8.84 -9.03 34.10
N THR A 18 9.00 -10.00 33.22
CA THR A 18 9.35 -9.74 31.82
C THR A 18 8.19 -8.94 31.23
N LEU A 19 8.38 -7.63 31.08
CA LEU A 19 7.52 -6.75 30.28
C LEU A 19 7.82 -7.05 28.81
N ALA A 20 7.38 -8.21 28.35
CA ALA A 20 7.27 -8.52 26.93
C ALA A 20 5.96 -7.93 26.41
N VAL A 21 5.91 -7.55 25.12
CA VAL A 21 4.65 -7.41 24.40
C VAL A 21 3.90 -8.72 24.59
N PHE A 22 2.72 -8.69 25.22
CA PHE A 22 1.98 -9.92 25.42
C PHE A 22 1.59 -10.46 24.04
N ALA A 23 1.90 -11.74 23.79
CA ALA A 23 1.58 -12.42 22.53
C ALA A 23 0.06 -12.56 22.29
N ASP A 24 -0.78 -12.17 23.25
CA ASP A 24 -2.24 -12.23 23.20
C ASP A 24 -2.90 -11.00 22.54
N GLU A 25 -2.16 -9.90 22.33
CA GLU A 25 -2.65 -8.71 21.61
C GLU A 25 -2.11 -8.64 20.17
N ALA A 26 -0.85 -9.03 19.94
CA ALA A 26 -0.29 -9.15 18.59
C ALA A 26 -1.10 -10.14 17.75
N TYR A 27 -1.36 -9.80 16.49
CA TYR A 27 -2.18 -10.53 15.52
C TYR A 27 -3.70 -10.55 15.81
N SER A 28 -4.15 -9.93 16.91
CA SER A 28 -5.58 -9.87 17.26
C SER A 28 -6.24 -8.55 16.86
N ILE A 29 -5.52 -7.44 17.01
CA ILE A 29 -6.01 -6.08 16.72
C ILE A 29 -5.50 -5.55 15.38
N ASP A 30 -4.43 -6.15 14.85
CA ASP A 30 -3.74 -5.73 13.66
C ASP A 30 -3.92 -6.73 12.52
N TYR A 31 -3.94 -6.21 11.30
CA TYR A 31 -4.04 -6.98 10.08
C TYR A 31 -3.06 -6.44 9.04
N HIS A 32 -2.69 -7.31 8.11
CA HIS A 32 -1.70 -7.01 7.08
C HIS A 32 -2.00 -7.82 5.85
N HIS A 33 -2.20 -7.12 4.73
CA HIS A 33 -2.20 -7.71 3.41
C HIS A 33 -0.77 -7.66 2.88
N GLU A 34 -0.07 -8.79 2.98
CA GLU A 34 1.25 -8.98 2.38
C GLU A 34 1.09 -9.16 0.88
N LEU A 35 1.20 -8.09 0.09
CA LEU A 35 0.96 -8.09 -1.35
C LEU A 35 2.27 -8.19 -2.14
N LEU A 36 2.18 -8.61 -3.40
CA LEU A 36 3.27 -8.55 -4.36
C LEU A 36 2.98 -7.49 -5.43
N GLY A 37 1.73 -7.38 -5.87
CA GLY A 37 1.39 -6.65 -7.09
C GLY A 37 0.81 -7.59 -8.14
N LEU A 38 0.46 -7.05 -9.30
CA LEU A 38 -0.14 -7.87 -10.35
C LEU A 38 0.96 -8.74 -10.97
N PRO A 39 0.83 -10.08 -10.89
CA PRO A 39 1.79 -10.98 -11.52
C PRO A 39 1.81 -10.71 -13.02
N GLN A 40 2.97 -10.76 -13.69
CA GLN A 40 3.03 -10.57 -15.15
C GLN A 40 3.15 -11.91 -15.88
N PRO A 41 2.64 -12.06 -17.12
CA PRO A 41 2.64 -13.33 -17.84
C PRO A 41 4.04 -13.92 -18.04
N ASP A 42 5.03 -13.09 -18.41
CA ASP A 42 6.38 -13.55 -18.76
C ASP A 42 7.34 -13.67 -17.56
N THR A 43 6.89 -13.27 -16.37
CA THR A 43 7.67 -13.33 -15.13
C THR A 43 7.04 -14.21 -14.06
N THR A 44 5.94 -14.90 -14.36
CA THR A 44 5.22 -15.73 -13.40
C THR A 44 5.29 -17.20 -13.78
N PHE A 45 5.84 -18.03 -12.91
CA PHE A 45 6.02 -19.46 -13.19
C PHE A 45 6.12 -20.30 -11.92
N PHE A 46 5.87 -21.60 -12.08
CA PHE A 46 6.16 -22.61 -11.07
C PHE A 46 7.59 -23.11 -11.22
N TYR A 47 8.35 -23.13 -10.13
CA TYR A 47 9.73 -23.62 -10.16
C TYR A 47 10.08 -24.36 -8.87
N LYS A 48 10.88 -25.43 -8.99
CA LYS A 48 11.34 -26.23 -7.85
C LYS A 48 12.66 -25.65 -7.32
N PRO A 49 12.70 -25.18 -6.06
CA PRO A 49 13.92 -24.60 -5.50
C PRO A 49 15.09 -25.58 -5.42
N ARG A 50 14.81 -26.88 -5.34
CA ARG A 50 15.80 -27.98 -5.33
C ARG A 50 15.21 -29.20 -6.02
N GLU A 51 16.05 -29.97 -6.71
CA GLU A 51 15.61 -31.20 -7.40
C GLU A 51 14.97 -32.23 -6.46
N ASN A 52 15.46 -32.32 -5.22
CA ASN A 52 15.01 -33.28 -4.21
C ASN A 52 13.82 -32.81 -3.37
N GLU A 53 13.35 -31.56 -3.51
CA GLU A 53 12.17 -31.07 -2.79
C GLU A 53 10.87 -31.46 -3.53
N GLN A 54 9.86 -31.90 -2.77
CA GLN A 54 8.63 -32.43 -3.36
C GLN A 54 7.68 -31.38 -3.97
N GLY A 55 7.92 -30.07 -3.78
CA GLY A 55 6.97 -29.02 -4.18
C GLY A 55 7.62 -27.82 -4.86
N ALA A 56 7.07 -27.43 -6.00
CA ALA A 56 7.37 -26.14 -6.62
C ALA A 56 6.83 -24.97 -5.78
N LEU A 57 7.52 -23.84 -5.84
CA LEU A 57 7.01 -22.55 -5.41
C LEU A 57 6.50 -21.77 -6.63
N LEU A 58 5.62 -20.82 -6.40
CA LEU A 58 5.10 -19.92 -7.42
C LEU A 58 5.86 -18.60 -7.32
N TYR A 59 6.61 -18.26 -8.36
CA TYR A 59 7.40 -17.03 -8.42
C TYR A 59 6.71 -16.01 -9.29
N THR A 60 6.89 -14.74 -8.97
CA THR A 60 6.46 -13.64 -9.82
C THR A 60 7.36 -12.42 -9.60
N LEU A 61 7.62 -11.67 -10.67
CA LEU A 61 8.04 -10.28 -10.61
C LEU A 61 6.84 -9.44 -11.06
N SER A 62 6.22 -8.74 -10.11
CA SER A 62 4.99 -7.99 -10.34
C SER A 62 5.22 -6.73 -11.18
N ASP A 63 4.12 -6.12 -11.62
CA ASP A 63 4.12 -4.77 -12.21
C ASP A 63 4.72 -3.68 -11.30
N LEU A 64 4.63 -3.85 -9.98
CA LEU A 64 5.26 -2.96 -8.99
C LEU A 64 6.77 -3.18 -8.80
N GLY A 65 7.39 -4.12 -9.53
CA GLY A 65 8.79 -4.47 -9.32
C GLY A 65 9.06 -5.20 -8.01
N VAL A 66 8.07 -5.92 -7.47
CA VAL A 66 8.25 -6.81 -6.32
C VAL A 66 8.50 -8.22 -6.83
N LEU A 67 9.69 -8.74 -6.53
CA LEU A 67 10.02 -10.13 -6.76
C LEU A 67 9.62 -10.94 -5.53
N GLY A 68 8.87 -12.03 -5.70
CA GLY A 68 8.55 -12.88 -4.56
C GLY A 68 8.22 -14.32 -4.93
N ALA A 69 8.24 -15.16 -3.89
CA ALA A 69 7.85 -16.56 -3.96
C ALA A 69 6.66 -16.81 -3.02
N VAL A 70 5.63 -17.46 -3.55
CA VAL A 70 4.39 -17.80 -2.84
C VAL A 70 4.28 -19.31 -2.73
N ASN A 71 3.78 -19.79 -1.60
CA ASN A 71 3.46 -21.20 -1.41
C ASN A 71 2.17 -21.55 -2.17
N PRO A 72 2.21 -22.43 -3.19
CA PRO A 72 1.00 -22.79 -3.93
C PRO A 72 -0.04 -23.50 -3.05
N GLY A 73 0.34 -24.15 -1.95
CA GLY A 73 -0.62 -24.82 -1.07
C GLY A 73 -1.50 -23.85 -0.28
N THR A 74 -0.98 -22.69 0.09
CA THR A 74 -1.62 -21.78 1.06
C THR A 74 -1.83 -20.35 0.56
N GLY A 75 -1.16 -19.95 -0.53
CA GLY A 75 -1.15 -18.56 -0.99
C GLY A 75 -0.32 -17.63 -0.10
N GLN A 76 0.40 -18.14 0.90
CA GLN A 76 1.25 -17.30 1.77
C GLN A 76 2.57 -16.98 1.09
N VAL A 77 3.05 -15.76 1.31
CA VAL A 77 4.38 -15.32 0.89
C VAL A 77 5.45 -16.11 1.64
N ARG A 78 6.46 -16.60 0.94
CA ARG A 78 7.65 -17.23 1.53
C ARG A 78 8.75 -16.22 1.74
N TRP A 79 8.98 -15.39 0.74
CA TRP A 79 9.91 -14.27 0.74
C TRP A 79 9.53 -13.33 -0.39
N ARG A 80 9.93 -12.06 -0.28
CA ARG A 80 9.72 -11.03 -1.29
C ARG A 80 10.78 -9.93 -1.16
N GLN A 81 11.07 -9.27 -2.27
CA GLN A 81 12.10 -8.24 -2.40
C GLN A 81 11.56 -7.13 -3.29
N ILE A 82 11.68 -5.88 -2.83
CA ILE A 82 11.37 -4.70 -3.66
C ILE A 82 12.59 -4.41 -4.53
N LEU A 83 12.44 -4.54 -5.85
CA LEU A 83 13.50 -4.24 -6.82
C LEU A 83 13.38 -2.81 -7.35
N ALA A 84 12.15 -2.30 -7.53
CA ALA A 84 11.88 -0.93 -7.91
C ALA A 84 11.74 -0.05 -6.67
N LYS A 85 12.71 0.83 -6.41
CA LYS A 85 12.64 1.80 -5.29
C LYS A 85 12.20 3.20 -5.70
N ASP A 86 12.22 3.55 -7.00
CA ASP A 86 11.78 4.85 -7.52
C ASP A 86 10.75 4.68 -8.65
N ASP A 87 10.30 5.80 -9.24
CA ASP A 87 9.37 5.90 -10.36
C ASP A 87 9.90 5.18 -11.62
N HIS A 88 9.79 3.85 -11.62
CA HIS A 88 10.34 2.98 -12.65
C HIS A 88 9.29 2.70 -13.71
N ASN A 89 9.55 3.17 -14.93
CA ASN A 89 8.76 2.92 -16.14
C ASN A 89 9.31 1.75 -16.98
N GLY A 90 10.20 0.92 -16.42
CA GLY A 90 10.86 -0.17 -17.15
C GLY A 90 10.22 -1.53 -16.88
N GLU A 91 10.15 -2.37 -17.91
CA GLU A 91 9.72 -3.77 -17.77
C GLU A 91 10.75 -4.58 -16.96
N GLY A 92 10.22 -5.51 -16.16
CA GLY A 92 11.02 -6.43 -15.37
C GLY A 92 11.07 -7.82 -15.99
N PHE A 93 12.20 -8.49 -15.88
CA PHE A 93 12.43 -9.84 -16.38
C PHE A 93 12.75 -10.79 -15.23
N LEU A 94 12.24 -12.02 -15.29
CA LEU A 94 12.52 -13.07 -14.32
C LEU A 94 12.66 -14.41 -15.05
N ARG A 95 13.73 -15.16 -14.77
CA ARG A 95 13.96 -16.50 -15.31
C ARG A 95 14.39 -17.49 -14.22
N PRO A 96 13.87 -18.74 -14.25
CA PRO A 96 14.41 -19.81 -13.42
C PRO A 96 15.74 -20.32 -14.01
N VAL A 97 16.69 -20.66 -13.14
CA VAL A 97 17.92 -21.35 -13.53
C VAL A 97 17.76 -22.84 -13.22
N GLU A 98 17.30 -23.61 -14.21
CA GLU A 98 17.00 -25.04 -14.05
C GLU A 98 18.16 -25.83 -13.43
N GLY A 99 17.87 -26.61 -12.37
CA GLY A 99 18.85 -27.41 -11.63
C GLY A 99 19.73 -26.67 -10.62
N ALA A 100 19.80 -25.33 -10.66
CA ALA A 100 20.72 -24.54 -9.83
C ALA A 100 20.12 -24.03 -8.50
N GLY A 101 18.80 -24.13 -8.34
CA GLY A 101 18.08 -23.55 -7.19
C GLY A 101 18.19 -22.02 -7.14
N THR A 102 18.27 -21.39 -8.30
CA THR A 102 18.47 -19.94 -8.47
C THR A 102 17.36 -19.39 -9.37
N VAL A 103 16.92 -18.17 -9.09
CA VAL A 103 16.15 -17.35 -10.03
C VAL A 103 16.93 -16.08 -10.31
N VAL A 104 16.87 -15.58 -11.54
CA VAL A 104 17.60 -14.38 -11.97
C VAL A 104 16.61 -13.33 -12.45
N SER A 105 16.83 -12.08 -12.05
CA SER A 105 15.96 -10.96 -12.40
C SER A 105 16.75 -9.82 -13.04
N ALA A 106 16.11 -9.10 -13.93
CA ALA A 106 16.63 -7.84 -14.47
C ALA A 106 15.53 -6.77 -14.42
N LEU A 107 15.87 -5.59 -13.90
CA LEU A 107 14.95 -4.46 -13.82
C LEU A 107 15.74 -3.16 -13.84
N GLY A 108 15.38 -2.25 -14.76
CA GLY A 108 16.13 -1.00 -14.95
C GLY A 108 17.61 -1.28 -15.25
N GLY A 109 18.52 -0.66 -14.52
CA GLY A 109 19.98 -0.88 -14.69
C GLY A 109 20.52 -2.16 -14.03
N ARG A 110 19.69 -2.96 -13.34
CA ARG A 110 20.14 -3.95 -12.38
C ARG A 110 19.86 -5.38 -12.82
N VAL A 111 20.81 -6.28 -12.61
CA VAL A 111 20.68 -7.74 -12.80
C VAL A 111 21.11 -8.45 -11.53
N ASP A 112 20.26 -9.29 -10.98
CA ASP A 112 20.53 -10.00 -9.72
C ASP A 112 20.20 -11.49 -9.84
N ALA A 113 20.95 -12.31 -9.11
CA ALA A 113 20.66 -13.72 -8.88
C ALA A 113 20.24 -13.96 -7.43
N TRP A 114 19.20 -14.76 -7.25
CA TRP A 114 18.57 -15.01 -5.97
C TRP A 114 18.54 -16.50 -5.68
N ASP A 115 18.84 -16.86 -4.43
CA ASP A 115 18.53 -18.21 -3.95
C ASP A 115 17.02 -18.43 -3.95
N ALA A 116 16.54 -19.36 -4.76
CA ALA A 116 15.11 -19.54 -5.01
C ALA A 116 14.33 -19.92 -3.74
N LYS A 117 14.98 -20.60 -2.78
CA LYS A 117 14.35 -21.02 -1.53
C LYS A 117 14.25 -19.89 -0.51
N SER A 118 15.32 -19.12 -0.31
CA SER A 118 15.43 -18.13 0.77
C SER A 118 15.20 -16.69 0.34
N GLY A 119 15.22 -16.38 -0.97
CA GLY A 119 15.11 -15.01 -1.47
C GLY A 119 16.33 -14.15 -1.17
N ARG A 120 17.45 -14.76 -0.80
CA ARG A 120 18.72 -14.05 -0.55
C ARG A 120 19.44 -13.82 -1.86
N VAL A 121 20.01 -12.63 -2.03
CA VAL A 121 20.90 -12.31 -3.15
C VAL A 121 22.13 -13.24 -3.08
N ARG A 122 22.46 -13.87 -4.20
CA ARG A 122 23.73 -14.57 -4.41
C ARG A 122 24.78 -13.61 -4.96
N TRP A 123 24.42 -12.87 -6.00
CA TRP A 123 25.19 -11.79 -6.58
C TRP A 123 24.25 -10.77 -7.23
N GLY A 124 24.74 -9.55 -7.44
CA GLY A 124 23.98 -8.46 -8.05
C GLY A 124 24.90 -7.45 -8.73
N ASN A 125 24.53 -7.05 -9.94
CA ASN A 125 25.27 -6.12 -10.77
C ASN A 125 24.41 -4.93 -11.16
N THR A 126 25.03 -3.76 -11.26
CA THR A 126 24.40 -2.55 -11.78
C THR A 126 25.17 -2.06 -13.00
N PHE A 127 24.44 -1.87 -14.10
CA PHE A 127 24.96 -1.42 -15.38
C PHE A 127 24.28 -0.10 -15.79
N THR A 128 24.90 0.59 -16.75
CA THR A 128 24.28 1.73 -17.43
C THR A 128 23.21 1.26 -18.42
N GLY A 129 22.22 2.11 -18.66
CA GLY A 129 21.09 1.81 -19.54
C GLY A 129 19.95 1.09 -18.82
N GLN A 130 19.01 0.56 -19.62
CA GLN A 130 17.85 -0.18 -19.15
C GLN A 130 17.87 -1.61 -19.69
N ALA A 131 17.62 -2.59 -18.83
CA ALA A 131 17.41 -3.98 -19.20
C ALA A 131 16.20 -4.09 -20.13
N LYS A 132 16.33 -4.92 -21.16
CA LYS A 132 15.31 -5.18 -22.18
C LYS A 132 14.97 -6.64 -22.32
N ASP A 133 15.85 -7.52 -21.86
CA ASP A 133 15.57 -8.94 -21.73
C ASP A 133 16.63 -9.63 -20.87
N LEU A 134 16.28 -10.82 -20.38
CA LEU A 134 17.12 -11.68 -19.59
C LEU A 134 16.90 -13.14 -20.00
N GLU A 135 17.99 -13.85 -20.27
CA GLU A 135 17.94 -15.28 -20.59
C GLU A 135 19.00 -16.09 -19.85
N VAL A 136 18.74 -17.39 -19.73
CA VAL A 136 19.67 -18.35 -19.11
C VAL A 136 20.31 -19.19 -20.21
N ILE A 137 21.62 -19.40 -20.15
CA ILE A 137 22.36 -20.18 -21.14
C ILE A 137 23.19 -21.27 -20.47
N GLU A 138 23.46 -22.35 -21.18
CA GLU A 138 24.39 -23.37 -20.69
C GLU A 138 25.81 -22.79 -20.61
N GLY A 139 26.43 -22.91 -19.44
CA GLY A 139 27.78 -22.41 -19.17
C GLY A 139 28.82 -23.51 -19.09
N HIS A 140 30.00 -23.16 -18.59
CA HIS A 140 31.09 -24.12 -18.38
C HIS A 140 30.88 -24.88 -17.06
N ASP A 141 31.38 -26.11 -16.97
CA ASP A 141 31.37 -26.92 -15.74
C ASP A 141 29.97 -27.15 -15.10
N ASN A 142 28.94 -27.31 -15.93
CA ASN A 142 27.53 -27.48 -15.52
C ASN A 142 26.92 -26.30 -14.75
N ILE A 143 27.58 -25.14 -14.74
CA ILE A 143 27.00 -23.89 -14.22
C ILE A 143 26.32 -23.18 -15.38
N LYS A 144 25.09 -22.71 -15.18
CA LYS A 144 24.34 -21.96 -16.20
C LYS A 144 24.61 -20.48 -16.05
N ASP A 145 25.01 -19.85 -17.13
CA ASP A 145 25.31 -18.42 -17.19
C ASP A 145 24.05 -17.61 -17.50
N VAL A 146 24.14 -16.30 -17.31
CA VAL A 146 23.04 -15.36 -17.51
C VAL A 146 23.38 -14.43 -18.66
N LEU A 147 22.48 -14.31 -19.62
CA LEU A 147 22.58 -13.37 -20.73
C LEU A 147 21.64 -12.19 -20.46
N SER A 148 22.16 -10.97 -20.47
CA SER A 148 21.35 -9.76 -20.28
C SER A 148 21.45 -8.83 -21.47
N LEU A 149 20.30 -8.33 -21.94
CA LEU A 149 20.19 -7.36 -23.02
C LEU A 149 19.85 -5.99 -22.44
N PHE A 150 20.58 -4.95 -22.86
CA PHE A 150 20.42 -3.58 -22.40
C PHE A 150 20.30 -2.60 -23.57
N GLU A 151 19.51 -1.56 -23.37
CA GLU A 151 19.53 -0.32 -24.15
C GLU A 151 20.30 0.74 -23.37
N ASP A 152 21.46 1.15 -23.87
CA ASP A 152 22.30 2.17 -23.23
C ASP A 152 22.64 3.30 -24.19
N ALA A 153 22.02 4.47 -23.98
CA ALA A 153 22.20 5.67 -24.80
C ALA A 153 22.07 5.39 -26.32
N GLY A 154 21.06 4.60 -26.70
CA GLY A 154 20.80 4.19 -28.10
C GLY A 154 21.73 3.10 -28.63
N LYS A 155 22.51 2.43 -27.76
CA LYS A 155 23.31 1.25 -28.11
C LYS A 155 22.66 -0.01 -27.56
N VAL A 156 22.80 -1.09 -28.31
CA VAL A 156 22.40 -2.42 -27.86
C VAL A 156 23.59 -3.08 -27.20
N VAL A 157 23.46 -3.42 -25.92
CA VAL A 157 24.54 -4.06 -25.15
C VAL A 157 24.09 -5.43 -24.67
N VAL A 158 24.83 -6.46 -25.05
CA VAL A 158 24.59 -7.85 -24.63
C VAL A 158 25.75 -8.28 -23.76
N ARG A 159 25.44 -8.80 -22.57
CA ARG A 159 26.44 -9.28 -21.61
C ARG A 159 26.16 -10.72 -21.24
N ARG A 160 27.21 -11.55 -21.26
CA ARG A 160 27.20 -12.86 -20.62
C ARG A 160 27.82 -12.72 -19.23
N LEU A 161 27.05 -13.07 -18.21
CA LEU A 161 27.43 -13.04 -16.81
C LEU A 161 27.62 -14.46 -16.31
N ASN A 162 28.69 -14.69 -15.56
CA ASN A 162 28.94 -15.97 -14.92
C ASN A 162 27.83 -16.27 -13.90
N GLY A 163 27.25 -17.47 -13.96
CA GLY A 163 26.11 -17.85 -13.11
C GLY A 163 26.40 -17.90 -11.60
N ASP A 164 27.66 -18.11 -11.20
CA ASP A 164 28.05 -18.31 -9.80
C ASP A 164 28.36 -16.98 -9.09
N ASN A 165 29.07 -16.08 -9.76
CA ASN A 165 29.54 -14.82 -9.15
C ASN A 165 29.06 -13.54 -9.83
N GLY A 166 28.42 -13.65 -11.01
CA GLY A 166 27.94 -12.50 -11.77
C GLY A 166 29.02 -11.77 -12.59
N ASP A 167 30.27 -12.24 -12.61
CA ASP A 167 31.33 -11.57 -13.38
C ASP A 167 30.99 -11.54 -14.87
N VAL A 168 31.28 -10.40 -15.53
CA VAL A 168 31.09 -10.25 -16.97
C VAL A 168 32.12 -11.12 -17.70
N ALA A 169 31.65 -12.21 -18.33
CA ALA A 169 32.48 -13.09 -19.13
C ALA A 169 32.89 -12.42 -20.45
N TRP A 170 31.93 -11.76 -21.10
CA TRP A 170 32.16 -10.89 -22.25
C TRP A 170 31.01 -9.89 -22.42
N GLU A 171 31.29 -8.82 -23.15
CA GLU A 171 30.32 -7.79 -23.53
C GLU A 171 30.37 -7.56 -25.04
N HIS A 172 29.21 -7.53 -25.67
CA HIS A 172 29.02 -7.16 -27.07
C HIS A 172 28.23 -5.85 -27.14
N VAL A 173 28.77 -4.86 -27.86
CA VAL A 173 28.13 -3.55 -28.05
C VAL A 173 27.85 -3.34 -29.54
N ASP A 174 26.58 -3.19 -29.90
CA ASP A 174 26.15 -2.71 -31.22
C ASP A 174 25.74 -1.24 -31.13
N ALA A 175 26.44 -0.40 -31.89
CA ALA A 175 26.20 1.05 -31.97
C ALA A 175 25.40 1.44 -33.23
N SER A 176 24.67 0.50 -33.83
CA SER A 176 23.81 0.73 -35.00
C SER A 176 22.68 1.73 -34.76
N GLY A 177 22.28 1.97 -33.51
CA GLY A 177 21.09 2.75 -33.16
C GLY A 177 19.79 1.96 -33.27
N ASP A 178 19.86 0.63 -33.44
CA ASP A 178 18.69 -0.24 -33.50
C ASP A 178 18.03 -0.35 -32.12
N LEU A 179 16.70 -0.52 -32.09
CA LEU A 179 15.97 -0.71 -30.84
C LEU A 179 16.12 -2.19 -30.40
N PRO A 180 16.69 -2.48 -29.22
CA PRO A 180 16.77 -3.84 -28.70
C PRO A 180 15.38 -4.38 -28.38
N LEU A 181 15.09 -5.61 -28.83
CA LEU A 181 13.82 -6.27 -28.58
C LEU A 181 13.98 -7.40 -27.55
N GLN A 182 14.72 -8.45 -27.90
CA GLN A 182 14.85 -9.65 -27.06
C GLN A 182 16.12 -10.43 -27.40
N VAL A 183 16.65 -11.20 -26.45
CA VAL A 183 17.67 -12.22 -26.72
C VAL A 183 17.04 -13.61 -26.71
N SER A 184 17.54 -14.48 -27.57
CA SER A 184 17.12 -15.87 -27.65
C SER A 184 18.33 -16.74 -27.87
N THR A 185 18.23 -18.01 -27.53
CA THR A 185 19.34 -18.96 -27.53
C THR A 185 18.89 -20.31 -28.07
N ASN A 186 19.83 -21.00 -28.71
CA ASN A 186 19.78 -22.45 -28.86
C ASN A 186 21.02 -23.07 -28.19
N VAL A 187 21.22 -24.38 -28.33
CA VAL A 187 22.34 -25.10 -27.68
C VAL A 187 23.72 -24.55 -28.06
N ARG A 188 23.87 -23.82 -29.17
CA ARG A 188 25.16 -23.39 -29.73
C ARG A 188 25.30 -21.88 -29.91
N ASP A 189 24.22 -21.20 -30.28
CA ASP A 189 24.21 -19.85 -30.81
C ASP A 189 23.32 -18.93 -29.97
N ILE A 190 23.74 -17.67 -29.86
CA ILE A 190 22.96 -16.60 -29.23
C ILE A 190 22.39 -15.70 -30.33
N PHE A 191 21.09 -15.51 -30.33
CA PHE A 191 20.38 -14.64 -31.25
C PHE A 191 19.99 -13.34 -30.55
N VAL A 192 20.48 -12.22 -31.06
CA VAL A 192 20.12 -10.87 -30.62
C VAL A 192 19.14 -10.31 -31.62
N VAL A 193 17.91 -10.04 -31.18
CA VAL A 193 16.84 -9.51 -32.02
C VAL A 193 16.71 -8.01 -31.77
N THR A 194 16.82 -7.23 -32.84
CA THR A 194 16.68 -5.78 -32.81
C THR A 194 15.71 -5.30 -33.89
N LEU A 195 15.11 -4.13 -33.68
CA LEU A 195 14.22 -3.48 -34.63
C LEU A 195 14.97 -2.33 -35.31
N HIS A 196 15.10 -2.42 -36.63
CA HIS A 196 15.80 -1.45 -37.47
C HIS A 196 14.78 -0.64 -38.31
N GLY A 197 14.83 0.69 -38.21
CA GLY A 197 13.97 1.60 -38.97
C GLY A 197 13.43 2.77 -38.13
N SER A 198 12.56 3.61 -38.71
CA SER A 198 11.92 4.74 -38.02
C SER A 198 10.50 5.00 -38.55
N SER A 199 9.56 5.36 -37.66
CA SER A 199 8.19 5.93 -37.81
C SER A 199 7.22 5.42 -38.91
N GLY A 200 7.64 4.58 -39.87
CA GLY A 200 6.81 4.00 -40.94
C GLY A 200 6.72 2.48 -40.88
N GLY A 201 7.37 1.84 -39.91
CA GLY A 201 7.47 0.38 -39.74
C GLY A 201 8.92 -0.05 -39.50
N TYR A 202 9.11 -1.04 -38.63
CA TYR A 202 10.41 -1.64 -38.30
C TYR A 202 10.65 -2.90 -39.11
N THR A 203 11.88 -3.11 -39.54
CA THR A 203 12.36 -4.42 -39.99
C THR A 203 13.01 -5.15 -38.82
N VAL A 204 12.84 -6.47 -38.75
CA VAL A 204 13.47 -7.27 -37.70
C VAL A 204 14.88 -7.63 -38.17
N LYS A 205 15.88 -7.33 -37.36
CA LYS A 205 17.27 -7.71 -37.57
C LYS A 205 17.65 -8.75 -36.53
N VAL A 206 18.29 -9.83 -36.97
CA VAL A 206 18.74 -10.92 -36.12
C VAL A 206 20.25 -11.07 -36.28
N ALA A 207 20.99 -10.77 -35.23
CA ALA A 207 22.43 -11.01 -35.15
C ALA A 207 22.69 -12.31 -34.39
N THR A 208 23.57 -13.16 -34.92
CA THR A 208 24.02 -14.38 -34.24
C THR A 208 25.39 -14.13 -33.63
N LEU A 209 25.50 -14.29 -32.31
CA LEU A 209 26.74 -14.17 -31.56
C LEU A 209 27.27 -15.56 -31.20
N ASP A 210 28.59 -15.71 -31.24
CA ASP A 210 29.28 -16.87 -30.70
C ASP A 210 29.17 -16.87 -29.18
N ALA A 211 28.66 -17.95 -28.60
CA ALA A 211 28.37 -18.01 -27.17
C ALA A 211 29.61 -17.81 -26.30
N LEU A 212 30.78 -18.27 -26.75
CA LEU A 212 32.02 -18.25 -25.97
C LEU A 212 32.71 -16.88 -26.01
N THR A 213 32.76 -16.25 -27.18
CA THR A 213 33.55 -15.04 -27.43
C THR A 213 32.73 -13.76 -27.47
N GLY A 214 31.41 -13.85 -27.66
CA GLY A 214 30.53 -12.70 -27.87
C GLY A 214 30.72 -12.01 -29.23
N GLN A 215 31.54 -12.59 -30.12
CA GLN A 215 31.75 -12.03 -31.44
C GLN A 215 30.57 -12.34 -32.37
N ARG A 216 30.22 -11.37 -33.20
CA ARG A 216 29.15 -11.52 -34.19
C ARG A 216 29.59 -12.44 -35.32
N VAL A 217 28.88 -13.55 -35.50
CA VAL A 217 29.14 -14.58 -36.51
C VAL A 217 28.40 -14.26 -37.80
N THR A 218 27.10 -14.01 -37.71
CA THR A 218 26.24 -13.68 -38.85
C THR A 218 25.19 -12.65 -38.46
N GLU A 219 24.61 -12.01 -39.47
CA GLU A 219 23.51 -11.07 -39.32
C GLU A 219 22.60 -11.19 -40.53
N TYR A 220 21.29 -11.15 -40.30
CA TYR A 220 20.31 -11.10 -41.36
C TYR A 220 19.09 -10.26 -40.96
N THR A 221 18.36 -9.78 -41.96
CA THR A 221 17.16 -8.97 -41.77
C THR A 221 15.94 -9.70 -42.31
N LEU A 222 14.87 -9.74 -41.53
CA LEU A 222 13.56 -10.23 -41.93
C LEU A 222 12.69 -9.03 -42.32
N SER A 223 12.22 -9.03 -43.57
CA SER A 223 11.28 -8.01 -44.04
C SER A 223 9.91 -8.24 -43.43
N THR A 224 9.49 -7.30 -42.59
CA THR A 224 8.16 -7.27 -41.95
C THR A 224 7.09 -6.68 -42.86
N LYS A 225 7.45 -6.09 -44.01
CA LYS A 225 6.53 -5.40 -44.93
C LYS A 225 5.65 -4.33 -44.25
N ALA A 226 6.19 -3.65 -43.24
CA ALA A 226 5.49 -2.67 -42.41
C ALA A 226 4.34 -3.25 -41.55
N ASP A 227 4.42 -4.54 -41.21
CA ASP A 227 3.51 -5.17 -40.24
C ASP A 227 3.90 -4.87 -38.78
N VAL A 228 5.16 -4.52 -38.49
CA VAL A 228 5.68 -4.24 -37.14
C VAL A 228 5.94 -2.74 -37.00
N HIS A 229 5.27 -2.08 -36.06
CA HIS A 229 5.37 -0.65 -35.76
C HIS A 229 5.83 -0.37 -34.33
N THR A 230 5.57 -1.26 -33.39
CA THR A 230 6.06 -1.21 -32.00
C THR A 230 6.70 -2.56 -31.63
N PRO A 231 7.50 -2.63 -30.55
CA PRO A 231 7.97 -3.89 -29.98
C PRO A 231 6.85 -4.90 -29.71
N GLU A 232 5.69 -4.41 -29.25
CA GLU A 232 4.50 -5.21 -28.90
C GLU A 232 3.86 -5.93 -30.10
N ASP A 233 4.10 -5.47 -31.34
CA ASP A 233 3.62 -6.16 -32.54
C ASP A 233 4.34 -7.50 -32.77
N VAL A 234 5.50 -7.71 -32.14
CA VAL A 234 6.19 -9.00 -32.10
C VAL A 234 5.62 -9.83 -30.96
N LEU A 235 4.79 -10.81 -31.31
CA LEU A 235 4.00 -11.60 -30.36
C LEU A 235 4.84 -12.56 -29.50
N LEU A 236 5.97 -13.01 -30.01
CA LEU A 236 6.86 -13.94 -29.32
C LEU A 236 8.25 -13.92 -29.96
N VAL A 237 9.30 -13.85 -29.14
CA VAL A 237 10.61 -14.42 -29.47
C VAL A 237 10.85 -15.59 -28.52
N GLY A 238 10.79 -16.82 -29.05
CA GLY A 238 10.92 -18.04 -28.28
C GLY A 238 12.32 -18.15 -27.72
N ALA A 239 12.43 -18.27 -26.41
CA ALA A 239 13.68 -18.47 -25.71
C ALA A 239 13.92 -19.94 -25.40
N ASN A 240 15.19 -20.38 -25.46
CA ASN A 240 15.61 -21.67 -24.94
C ASN A 240 14.76 -22.87 -25.41
N SER A 241 14.38 -22.93 -26.69
CA SER A 241 13.67 -24.07 -27.29
C SER A 241 14.60 -24.81 -28.26
N ALA A 242 14.30 -26.08 -28.57
CA ALA A 242 15.01 -26.84 -29.61
C ALA A 242 14.97 -26.14 -31.00
N ALA A 243 13.94 -25.33 -31.24
CA ALA A 243 13.82 -24.45 -32.39
C ALA A 243 13.25 -23.09 -31.94
N PRO A 244 14.11 -22.12 -31.57
CA PRO A 244 13.64 -20.80 -31.19
C PRO A 244 13.00 -20.11 -32.41
N ILE A 245 11.84 -19.49 -32.20
CA ILE A 245 11.06 -18.84 -33.25
C ILE A 245 10.85 -17.37 -32.93
N ILE A 246 10.63 -16.57 -33.96
CA ILE A 246 10.05 -15.24 -33.83
C ILE A 246 8.74 -15.20 -34.61
N ALA A 247 7.71 -14.59 -34.02
CA ALA A 247 6.39 -14.51 -34.63
C ALA A 247 5.75 -13.12 -34.51
N TRP A 248 5.12 -12.66 -35.58
CA TRP A 248 4.29 -11.45 -35.62
C TRP A 248 3.14 -11.64 -36.62
N THR A 249 2.07 -10.87 -36.48
CA THR A 249 0.92 -10.94 -37.40
C THR A 249 0.99 -9.89 -38.49
N ASP A 250 0.27 -10.12 -39.59
CA ASP A 250 -0.05 -9.02 -40.51
C ASP A 250 -1.04 -8.03 -39.87
N LYS A 251 -1.08 -6.79 -40.37
CA LYS A 251 -1.96 -5.72 -39.86
C LYS A 251 -3.46 -6.09 -39.86
N SER A 252 -3.87 -7.07 -40.66
CA SER A 252 -5.25 -7.53 -40.77
C SER A 252 -5.58 -8.75 -39.89
N LEU A 253 -4.61 -9.22 -39.10
CA LEU A 253 -4.70 -10.45 -38.30
C LEU A 253 -5.14 -11.68 -39.13
N LYS A 254 -4.76 -11.75 -40.41
CA LYS A 254 -5.11 -12.85 -41.32
C LYS A 254 -4.01 -13.87 -41.46
N ASN A 255 -2.76 -13.47 -41.25
CA ASN A 255 -1.61 -14.36 -41.34
C ASN A 255 -0.67 -14.12 -40.16
N LEU A 256 -0.19 -15.21 -39.59
CA LEU A 256 0.94 -15.21 -38.66
C LEU A 256 2.22 -15.46 -39.45
N LYS A 257 3.18 -14.54 -39.37
CA LYS A 257 4.52 -14.70 -39.91
C LYS A 257 5.38 -15.35 -38.84
N VAL A 258 6.06 -16.44 -39.18
CA VAL A 258 6.93 -17.18 -38.25
C VAL A 258 8.26 -17.46 -38.93
N ASN A 259 9.35 -17.13 -38.25
CA ASN A 259 10.70 -17.52 -38.65
C ASN A 259 11.38 -18.32 -37.55
N ILE A 260 12.11 -19.36 -37.92
CA ILE A 260 12.99 -20.10 -37.01
C ILE A 260 14.33 -19.35 -36.97
N LEU A 261 14.75 -18.91 -35.78
CA LEU A 261 15.99 -18.16 -35.61
C LEU A 261 17.19 -19.02 -36.05
N GLY A 262 18.12 -18.40 -36.78
CA GLY A 262 19.24 -19.08 -37.44
C GLY A 262 18.93 -19.61 -38.85
N LYS A 263 17.67 -19.56 -39.32
CA LYS A 263 17.27 -19.95 -40.70
C LYS A 263 16.69 -18.74 -41.46
N PRO A 264 17.52 -17.84 -42.04
CA PRO A 264 17.09 -16.56 -42.61
C PRO A 264 16.13 -16.69 -43.81
N SER A 265 16.26 -17.75 -44.61
CA SER A 265 15.43 -18.01 -45.79
C SER A 265 14.06 -18.62 -45.46
N ASN A 266 13.75 -18.85 -44.19
CA ASN A 266 12.63 -19.67 -43.75
C ASN A 266 11.54 -18.84 -43.04
N LEU A 267 11.15 -17.71 -43.63
CA LEU A 267 10.00 -16.93 -43.17
C LEU A 267 8.72 -17.54 -43.74
N GLN A 268 7.93 -18.19 -42.90
CA GLN A 268 6.68 -18.85 -43.28
C GLN A 268 5.46 -18.02 -42.90
N SER A 269 4.42 -18.06 -43.74
CA SER A 269 3.16 -17.36 -43.51
C SER A 269 2.07 -18.39 -43.22
N LEU A 270 1.60 -18.44 -41.98
CA LEU A 270 0.57 -19.36 -41.53
C LEU A 270 -0.80 -18.64 -41.58
N PRO A 271 -1.78 -19.15 -42.35
CA PRO A 271 -3.09 -18.51 -42.45
C PRO A 271 -3.87 -18.68 -41.14
N LEU A 272 -4.38 -17.57 -40.62
CA LEU A 272 -5.27 -17.54 -39.45
C LEU A 272 -6.71 -17.67 -39.92
N LYS A 273 -7.45 -18.62 -39.34
CA LYS A 273 -8.85 -18.86 -39.71
C LYS A 273 -9.75 -17.79 -39.07
N SER A 274 -10.34 -16.92 -39.90
CA SER A 274 -11.34 -15.91 -39.49
C SER A 274 -12.78 -16.42 -39.55
N SER A 275 -13.01 -17.74 -39.45
CA SER A 275 -14.34 -18.37 -39.61
C SER A 275 -15.38 -17.89 -38.60
N ASP A 276 -14.95 -17.23 -37.52
CA ASP A 276 -15.73 -16.97 -36.31
C ASP A 276 -15.83 -15.46 -35.98
N GLY A 277 -15.65 -14.62 -37.00
CA GLY A 277 -15.61 -13.16 -36.91
C GLY A 277 -14.22 -12.59 -37.18
N GLU A 278 -14.13 -11.26 -37.20
CA GLU A 278 -12.86 -10.55 -37.26
C GLU A 278 -12.07 -10.85 -35.97
N LEU A 279 -10.79 -11.19 -36.13
CA LEU A 279 -9.91 -11.46 -35.00
C LEU A 279 -9.56 -10.13 -34.33
N THR A 280 -9.58 -10.12 -33.00
CA THR A 280 -9.23 -8.95 -32.19
C THR A 280 -7.85 -9.07 -31.58
N GLU A 281 -7.39 -10.29 -31.32
CA GLU A 281 -6.14 -10.57 -30.63
C GLU A 281 -5.60 -11.95 -31.03
N VAL A 282 -4.27 -12.06 -31.13
CA VAL A 282 -3.56 -13.31 -31.38
C VAL A 282 -2.39 -13.40 -30.41
N SER A 283 -2.25 -14.52 -29.71
CA SER A 283 -1.13 -14.80 -28.82
C SER A 283 -0.43 -16.09 -29.22
N VAL A 284 0.89 -16.15 -29.03
CA VAL A 284 1.70 -17.33 -29.35
C VAL A 284 2.33 -17.86 -28.07
N HIS A 285 2.15 -19.14 -27.80
CA HIS A 285 2.73 -19.79 -26.64
C HIS A 285 3.70 -20.87 -27.08
N ALA A 286 4.95 -20.77 -26.64
CA ALA A 286 6.02 -21.72 -26.93
C ALA A 286 6.68 -22.23 -25.64
N PRO A 287 7.29 -23.42 -25.66
CA PRO A 287 8.06 -23.92 -24.53
C PRO A 287 9.39 -23.17 -24.37
N THR A 288 9.90 -23.16 -23.15
CA THR A 288 11.12 -22.43 -22.75
C THR A 288 12.30 -23.33 -22.37
N LEU A 289 12.15 -24.67 -22.36
CA LEU A 289 13.26 -25.59 -22.07
C LEU A 289 13.89 -26.12 -23.35
N ALA A 290 15.22 -26.17 -23.42
CA ALA A 290 15.96 -26.49 -24.65
C ALA A 290 15.65 -27.90 -25.18
N GLN A 291 15.33 -28.82 -24.27
CA GLN A 291 14.94 -30.20 -24.56
C GLN A 291 13.45 -30.37 -24.91
N SER A 292 12.64 -29.32 -24.81
CA SER A 292 11.20 -29.40 -25.11
C SER A 292 10.96 -29.77 -26.57
N LEU A 293 9.92 -30.56 -26.81
CA LEU A 293 9.46 -30.83 -28.17
C LEU A 293 9.15 -29.52 -28.91
N PRO A 294 9.49 -29.43 -30.21
CA PRO A 294 9.42 -28.18 -30.97
C PRO A 294 7.99 -27.91 -31.48
N HIS A 295 7.07 -27.71 -30.54
CA HIS A 295 5.69 -27.34 -30.80
C HIS A 295 5.38 -25.98 -30.20
N PHE A 296 4.50 -25.23 -30.85
CA PHE A 296 3.98 -23.99 -30.31
C PHE A 296 2.48 -23.89 -30.60
N LEU A 297 1.78 -23.11 -29.78
CA LEU A 297 0.35 -22.89 -29.87
C LEU A 297 0.09 -21.46 -30.32
N VAL A 298 -0.78 -21.32 -31.31
CA VAL A 298 -1.31 -20.04 -31.76
C VAL A 298 -2.74 -19.93 -31.27
N HIS A 299 -2.97 -18.98 -30.37
CA HIS A 299 -4.27 -18.71 -29.78
C HIS A 299 -4.88 -17.49 -30.49
N SER A 300 -6.12 -17.62 -30.95
CA SER A 300 -6.80 -16.58 -31.71
C SER A 300 -8.13 -16.25 -31.08
N HIS A 301 -8.37 -14.96 -30.87
CA HIS A 301 -9.57 -14.41 -30.25
C HIS A 301 -10.39 -13.62 -31.25
N SER A 302 -11.72 -13.81 -31.19
CA SER A 302 -12.69 -12.89 -31.75
C SER A 302 -13.53 -12.28 -30.63
N ALA A 303 -14.37 -11.30 -30.97
CA ALA A 303 -15.27 -10.67 -30.00
C ALA A 303 -16.22 -11.66 -29.29
N THR A 304 -16.44 -12.85 -29.84
CA THR A 304 -17.43 -13.82 -29.32
C THR A 304 -16.86 -15.20 -28.99
N SER A 305 -15.62 -15.50 -29.39
CA SER A 305 -15.05 -16.84 -29.25
C SER A 305 -13.54 -16.85 -29.21
N ASN A 306 -12.99 -17.96 -28.71
CA ASN A 306 -11.57 -18.27 -28.76
C ASN A 306 -11.34 -19.65 -29.41
N ARG A 307 -10.19 -19.79 -30.06
CA ARG A 307 -9.71 -21.04 -30.67
C ARG A 307 -8.19 -21.10 -30.59
N ALA A 308 -7.62 -22.29 -30.68
CA ALA A 308 -6.18 -22.44 -30.76
C ALA A 308 -5.76 -23.49 -31.78
N ASP A 309 -4.66 -23.25 -32.46
CA ASP A 309 -4.04 -24.16 -33.41
C ASP A 309 -2.63 -24.51 -32.93
N VAL A 310 -2.29 -25.80 -32.88
CA VAL A 310 -0.96 -26.27 -32.46
C VAL A 310 -0.15 -26.64 -33.69
N TYR A 311 1.07 -26.12 -33.75
CA TYR A 311 2.00 -26.30 -34.86
C TYR A 311 3.21 -27.11 -34.40
N HIS A 312 3.73 -27.91 -35.32
CA HIS A 312 4.97 -28.67 -35.17
C HIS A 312 6.04 -28.09 -36.09
N ILE A 313 7.25 -27.96 -35.57
CA ILE A 313 8.45 -27.57 -36.32
C ILE A 313 9.29 -28.82 -36.56
N ASP A 314 9.47 -29.18 -37.83
CA ASP A 314 10.44 -30.19 -38.23
C ASP A 314 11.84 -29.58 -38.17
N LEU A 315 12.70 -30.11 -37.29
CA LEU A 315 14.05 -29.58 -37.06
C LEU A 315 14.97 -29.76 -38.28
N GLU A 316 14.79 -30.86 -39.03
CA GLU A 316 15.60 -31.21 -40.20
C GLU A 316 15.23 -30.31 -41.38
N SER A 317 13.95 -30.32 -41.78
CA SER A 317 13.48 -29.55 -42.94
C SER A 317 13.29 -28.06 -42.63
N GLY A 318 13.08 -27.71 -41.36
CA GLY A 318 12.66 -26.37 -40.94
C GLY A 318 11.20 -26.04 -41.31
N SER A 319 10.43 -26.99 -41.82
CA SER A 319 9.02 -26.74 -42.18
C SER A 319 8.14 -26.63 -40.93
N ILE A 320 7.16 -25.72 -40.97
CA ILE A 320 6.15 -25.57 -39.92
C ILE A 320 4.83 -26.13 -40.45
N SER A 321 4.30 -27.13 -39.76
CA SER A 321 3.05 -27.80 -40.14
C SER A 321 2.05 -27.76 -38.99
N LYS A 322 0.76 -27.68 -39.30
CA LYS A 322 -0.30 -27.74 -38.30
C LYS A 322 -0.39 -29.17 -37.77
N ALA A 323 -0.16 -29.36 -36.47
CA ALA A 323 -0.27 -30.65 -35.81
C ALA A 323 -1.74 -31.01 -35.54
N TYR A 324 -2.48 -30.11 -34.88
CA TYR A 324 -3.92 -30.27 -34.64
C TYR A 324 -4.60 -28.93 -34.31
N GLU A 325 -5.92 -28.92 -34.24
CA GLU A 325 -6.69 -27.77 -33.76
C GLU A 325 -7.41 -28.08 -32.45
N ILE A 326 -7.43 -27.10 -31.56
CA ILE A 326 -8.20 -27.13 -30.32
C ILE A 326 -9.57 -26.49 -30.62
N PRO A 327 -10.68 -27.20 -30.33
CA PRO A 327 -12.02 -26.73 -30.69
C PRO A 327 -12.36 -25.34 -30.14
N LYS A 328 -13.10 -24.58 -30.95
CA LYS A 328 -13.68 -23.29 -30.61
C LYS A 328 -14.52 -23.38 -29.32
N LEU A 329 -14.37 -22.38 -28.46
CA LEU A 329 -15.29 -22.12 -27.35
C LEU A 329 -15.84 -20.70 -27.42
N VAL A 330 -17.06 -20.52 -26.90
CA VAL A 330 -17.71 -19.21 -26.77
C VAL A 330 -17.08 -18.47 -25.59
N GLY A 331 -16.95 -17.15 -25.72
CA GLY A 331 -16.41 -16.28 -24.67
C GLY A 331 -14.88 -16.19 -24.68
N LYS A 332 -14.34 -15.57 -23.61
CA LYS A 332 -12.90 -15.44 -23.43
C LYS A 332 -12.30 -16.74 -22.90
N GLY A 333 -11.10 -17.04 -23.36
CA GLY A 333 -10.30 -18.17 -22.91
C GLY A 333 -8.86 -17.73 -22.75
N VAL A 334 -8.09 -18.43 -21.92
CA VAL A 334 -6.68 -18.13 -21.68
C VAL A 334 -5.89 -19.42 -21.82
N PHE A 335 -4.68 -19.34 -22.37
CA PHE A 335 -3.74 -20.45 -22.43
C PHE A 335 -2.50 -20.18 -21.59
N SER A 336 -1.92 -21.27 -21.09
CA SER A 336 -0.59 -21.28 -20.50
C SER A 336 0.18 -22.49 -21.02
N THR A 337 1.50 -22.34 -21.15
CA THR A 337 2.41 -23.41 -21.54
C THR A 337 3.23 -23.84 -20.34
N SER A 338 3.40 -25.14 -20.17
CA SER A 338 4.29 -25.72 -19.17
C SER A 338 5.05 -26.88 -19.79
N SER A 339 6.33 -27.01 -19.46
CA SER A 339 7.17 -28.12 -19.92
C SER A 339 7.61 -28.97 -18.74
N GLN A 340 7.63 -30.29 -18.94
CA GLN A 340 8.24 -31.24 -18.01
C GLN A 340 9.15 -32.17 -18.83
N ASP A 341 10.45 -32.07 -18.61
CA ASP A 341 11.48 -32.72 -19.44
C ASP A 341 11.28 -32.35 -20.92
N VAL A 342 11.01 -33.34 -21.78
CA VAL A 342 10.72 -33.13 -23.21
C VAL A 342 9.25 -32.81 -23.49
N ASN A 343 8.35 -33.11 -22.57
CA ASN A 343 6.91 -33.00 -22.79
C ASN A 343 6.44 -31.56 -22.63
N VAL A 344 5.59 -31.11 -23.56
CA VAL A 344 4.98 -29.78 -23.54
C VAL A 344 3.48 -29.93 -23.36
N TYR A 345 2.93 -29.17 -22.41
CA TYR A 345 1.51 -29.14 -22.09
C TYR A 345 0.94 -27.76 -22.32
N PHE A 346 -0.20 -27.70 -23.02
CA PHE A 346 -0.99 -26.49 -23.17
C PHE A 346 -2.23 -26.62 -22.30
N THR A 347 -2.39 -25.68 -21.36
CA THR A 347 -3.56 -25.66 -20.48
C THR A 347 -4.48 -24.51 -20.88
N ARG A 348 -5.72 -24.83 -21.23
CA ARG A 348 -6.79 -23.86 -21.52
C ARG A 348 -7.65 -23.62 -20.29
N PHE A 349 -7.94 -22.35 -20.03
CA PHE A 349 -8.88 -21.89 -19.03
C PHE A 349 -10.03 -21.15 -19.69
N THR A 350 -11.24 -21.43 -19.23
CA THR A 350 -12.43 -20.63 -19.50
C THR A 350 -13.15 -20.37 -18.19
N GLU A 351 -14.28 -19.65 -18.22
CA GLU A 351 -15.12 -19.47 -17.03
C GLU A 351 -15.66 -20.80 -16.47
N ASP A 352 -15.82 -21.81 -17.33
CA ASP A 352 -16.51 -23.06 -17.00
C ASP A 352 -15.57 -24.24 -16.75
N GLU A 353 -14.36 -24.24 -17.31
CA GLU A 353 -13.48 -25.40 -17.26
C GLU A 353 -11.98 -25.09 -17.40
N THR A 354 -11.18 -26.03 -16.89
CA THR A 354 -9.75 -26.15 -17.14
C THR A 354 -9.50 -27.43 -17.94
N VAL A 355 -8.81 -27.33 -19.08
CA VAL A 355 -8.51 -28.47 -19.96
C VAL A 355 -7.03 -28.50 -20.29
N VAL A 356 -6.40 -29.66 -20.15
CA VAL A 356 -4.98 -29.87 -20.47
C VAL A 356 -4.84 -30.69 -21.74
N PHE A 357 -3.98 -30.23 -22.64
CA PHE A 357 -3.63 -30.89 -23.90
C PHE A 357 -2.13 -31.20 -23.93
N SER A 358 -1.75 -32.32 -24.55
CA SER A 358 -0.36 -32.62 -24.89
C SER A 358 -0.02 -31.95 -26.21
N SER A 359 1.19 -31.41 -26.37
CA SER A 359 1.64 -30.89 -27.66
C SER A 359 1.66 -31.92 -28.79
N MET A 360 1.65 -33.22 -28.48
CA MET A 360 1.72 -34.32 -29.46
C MET A 360 0.35 -34.85 -29.89
N SER A 361 -0.73 -34.51 -29.19
CA SER A 361 -2.04 -35.13 -29.43
C SER A 361 -3.18 -34.16 -29.18
N HIS A 362 -4.20 -34.23 -30.04
CA HIS A 362 -5.46 -33.50 -29.86
C HIS A 362 -6.32 -34.05 -28.70
N GLY A 363 -5.93 -35.18 -28.09
CA GLY A 363 -6.62 -35.78 -26.97
C GLY A 363 -6.52 -34.92 -25.71
N MET A 364 -7.64 -34.69 -25.04
CA MET A 364 -7.65 -34.04 -23.73
C MET A 364 -7.03 -34.99 -22.70
N LEU A 365 -5.94 -34.56 -22.06
CA LEU A 365 -5.28 -35.30 -20.98
C LEU A 365 -6.08 -35.21 -19.68
N GLY A 366 -6.84 -34.12 -19.50
CA GLY A 366 -7.72 -33.92 -18.37
C GLY A 366 -8.63 -32.73 -18.60
N ARG A 367 -9.84 -32.83 -18.04
CA ARG A 367 -10.88 -31.79 -18.06
C ARG A 367 -11.47 -31.68 -16.66
N TRP A 368 -11.43 -30.48 -16.11
CA TRP A 368 -11.97 -30.19 -14.79
C TRP A 368 -12.95 -29.01 -14.88
N PRO A 369 -14.22 -29.18 -14.51
CA PRO A 369 -15.14 -28.05 -14.44
C PRO A 369 -14.72 -27.09 -13.33
N ILE A 370 -14.78 -25.79 -13.60
CA ILE A 370 -14.55 -24.76 -12.60
C ILE A 370 -15.75 -24.73 -11.66
N LYS A 371 -15.50 -25.09 -10.40
CA LYS A 371 -16.51 -24.98 -9.34
C LYS A 371 -16.48 -23.54 -8.83
N ALA A 372 -17.40 -22.70 -9.32
CA ALA A 372 -17.63 -21.39 -8.73
C ALA A 372 -18.07 -21.59 -7.27
N GLY A 373 -17.17 -21.29 -6.33
CA GLY A 373 -17.55 -21.19 -4.92
C GLY A 373 -18.46 -19.98 -4.71
N ASN A 374 -19.27 -19.98 -3.65
CA ASN A 374 -20.24 -18.92 -3.33
C ASN A 374 -19.68 -17.49 -3.22
N GLN A 375 -18.35 -17.30 -3.25
CA GLN A 375 -17.69 -16.00 -3.04
C GLN A 375 -17.08 -15.37 -4.29
N HIS A 376 -17.03 -16.05 -5.43
CA HIS A 376 -16.49 -15.45 -6.66
C HIS A 376 -17.54 -15.52 -7.76
N ALA A 377 -18.07 -14.36 -8.13
CA ALA A 377 -18.78 -14.20 -9.41
C ALA A 377 -17.88 -14.75 -10.54
N ARG A 378 -18.49 -15.26 -11.62
CA ARG A 378 -17.82 -15.93 -12.75
C ARG A 378 -16.38 -15.42 -12.98
N LEU A 379 -15.41 -16.28 -12.71
CA LEU A 379 -13.99 -15.93 -12.76
C LEU A 379 -13.55 -15.78 -14.22
N GLN A 380 -13.49 -14.54 -14.69
CA GLN A 380 -12.81 -14.20 -15.94
C GLN A 380 -11.34 -13.96 -15.66
N PHE A 381 -10.46 -14.60 -16.44
CA PHE A 381 -9.01 -14.50 -16.28
C PHE A 381 -8.38 -13.72 -17.44
N LEU A 382 -7.29 -13.01 -17.14
CA LEU A 382 -6.48 -12.27 -18.11
C LEU A 382 -5.34 -13.15 -18.65
N TYR A 383 -4.53 -13.71 -17.74
CA TYR A 383 -3.43 -14.63 -18.03
C TYR A 383 -3.14 -15.51 -16.82
N GLY A 384 -2.24 -16.48 -16.96
CA GLY A 384 -1.77 -17.27 -15.83
C GLY A 384 -0.70 -18.29 -16.19
N ALA A 385 -0.14 -18.92 -15.16
CA ALA A 385 0.87 -19.96 -15.27
C ALA A 385 0.33 -21.29 -14.76
N SER A 386 0.82 -22.41 -15.31
CA SER A 386 0.38 -23.75 -14.90
C SER A 386 1.54 -24.69 -14.62
N GLU A 387 1.32 -25.58 -13.67
CA GLU A 387 2.14 -26.77 -13.42
C GLU A 387 1.28 -28.00 -13.67
N VAL A 388 1.65 -28.78 -14.70
CA VAL A 388 1.05 -30.09 -14.98
C VAL A 388 1.95 -31.16 -14.41
N VAL A 389 1.37 -32.08 -13.63
CA VAL A 389 2.08 -33.23 -13.05
C VAL A 389 1.38 -34.51 -13.46
N GLN A 390 2.10 -35.39 -14.14
CA GLN A 390 1.65 -36.75 -14.41
C GLN A 390 1.81 -37.60 -13.14
N LYS A 391 0.70 -38.09 -12.59
CA LYS A 391 0.67 -38.94 -11.38
C LYS A 391 0.79 -40.43 -11.71
N ALA A 392 0.20 -40.82 -12.82
CA ALA A 392 0.20 -42.18 -13.38
C ALA A 392 0.13 -42.05 -14.92
N PRO A 393 0.38 -43.12 -15.69
CA PRO A 393 0.48 -43.05 -17.16
C PRO A 393 -0.67 -42.25 -17.83
N ASP A 394 -1.90 -42.40 -17.36
CA ASP A 394 -3.08 -41.70 -17.89
C ASP A 394 -3.76 -40.75 -16.90
N THR A 395 -3.07 -40.38 -15.81
CA THR A 395 -3.64 -39.52 -14.77
C THR A 395 -2.79 -38.28 -14.58
N TYR A 396 -3.38 -37.14 -14.91
CA TYR A 396 -2.76 -35.83 -14.78
C TYR A 396 -3.38 -35.05 -13.63
N ALA A 397 -2.62 -34.16 -13.05
CA ALA A 397 -3.10 -33.13 -12.15
C ALA A 397 -2.54 -31.78 -12.62
N VAL A 398 -3.34 -30.73 -12.46
CA VAL A 398 -2.96 -29.37 -12.84
C VAL A 398 -3.18 -28.41 -11.68
N ARG A 399 -2.23 -27.51 -11.51
CA ARG A 399 -2.36 -26.33 -10.66
C ARG A 399 -2.07 -25.12 -11.52
N SER A 400 -2.88 -24.10 -11.39
CA SER A 400 -2.81 -22.93 -12.25
C SER A 400 -3.02 -21.68 -11.45
N ALA A 401 -2.07 -20.76 -11.55
CA ALA A 401 -2.11 -19.47 -10.90
C ALA A 401 -2.54 -18.43 -11.94
N MET A 402 -3.75 -17.90 -11.77
CA MET A 402 -4.43 -17.08 -12.76
C MET A 402 -4.72 -15.69 -12.20
N LEU A 403 -4.52 -14.65 -13.01
CA LEU A 403 -4.95 -13.30 -12.66
C LEU A 403 -6.37 -13.06 -13.20
N SER A 404 -7.28 -12.64 -12.34
CA SER A 404 -8.65 -12.29 -12.71
C SER A 404 -8.74 -10.86 -13.29
N VAL A 405 -9.83 -10.56 -13.99
CA VAL A 405 -10.16 -9.19 -14.45
C VAL A 405 -10.36 -8.24 -13.27
N GLU A 406 -10.74 -8.75 -12.10
CA GLU A 406 -10.87 -8.00 -10.85
C GLU A 406 -9.53 -7.77 -10.14
N HIS A 407 -8.43 -8.23 -10.75
CA HIS A 407 -7.06 -8.20 -10.23
C HIS A 407 -6.83 -9.09 -9.00
N ASP A 408 -7.60 -10.18 -8.90
CA ASP A 408 -7.36 -11.23 -7.91
C ASP A 408 -6.42 -12.28 -8.50
N TRP A 409 -5.37 -12.64 -7.76
CA TRP A 409 -4.52 -13.77 -8.09
C TRP A 409 -5.10 -15.03 -7.46
N VAL A 410 -5.63 -15.91 -8.30
CA VAL A 410 -6.37 -17.11 -7.89
C VAL A 410 -5.59 -18.34 -8.27
N LEU A 411 -5.37 -19.24 -7.31
CA LEU A 411 -4.85 -20.56 -7.62
C LEU A 411 -5.99 -21.56 -7.78
N VAL A 412 -6.07 -22.19 -8.95
CA VAL A 412 -7.01 -23.25 -9.27
C VAL A 412 -6.27 -24.59 -9.29
N ARG A 413 -6.77 -25.57 -8.54
CA ARG A 413 -6.24 -26.94 -8.50
C ARG A 413 -7.30 -27.90 -9.00
N ASN A 414 -7.06 -28.54 -10.15
CA ASN A 414 -7.99 -29.49 -10.76
C ASN A 414 -9.44 -28.93 -10.85
N GLY A 415 -9.60 -27.68 -11.27
CA GLY A 415 -10.90 -26.99 -11.39
C GLY A 415 -11.51 -26.43 -10.09
N ALA A 416 -10.88 -26.63 -8.93
CA ALA A 416 -11.32 -26.02 -7.68
C ALA A 416 -10.40 -24.85 -7.27
N ALA A 417 -10.97 -23.69 -6.96
CA ALA A 417 -10.21 -22.58 -6.37
C ALA A 417 -9.64 -23.02 -5.01
N ALA A 418 -8.32 -22.95 -4.86
CA ALA A 418 -7.59 -23.31 -3.65
C ALA A 418 -7.45 -22.10 -2.71
N TRP A 419 -7.06 -20.96 -3.26
CA TRP A 419 -6.97 -19.67 -2.57
C TRP A 419 -7.11 -18.53 -3.58
N SER A 420 -7.45 -17.34 -3.07
CA SER A 420 -7.53 -16.08 -3.81
C SER A 420 -6.78 -15.01 -3.03
N ARG A 421 -6.03 -14.15 -3.73
CA ARG A 421 -5.29 -13.02 -3.18
C ARG A 421 -5.69 -11.77 -3.94
N VAL A 422 -6.11 -10.72 -3.23
CA VAL A 422 -6.57 -9.47 -3.85
C VAL A 422 -5.36 -8.58 -4.18
N GLU A 423 -4.52 -9.02 -5.13
CA GLU A 423 -3.31 -8.27 -5.54
C GLU A 423 -3.65 -6.89 -6.14
N GLY A 424 -4.88 -6.70 -6.59
CA GLY A 424 -5.43 -5.41 -7.00
C GLY A 424 -5.41 -4.33 -5.92
N LEU A 425 -5.32 -4.70 -4.63
CA LEU A 425 -5.15 -3.75 -3.53
C LEU A 425 -3.75 -3.14 -3.45
N SER A 426 -2.76 -3.71 -4.14
CA SER A 426 -1.39 -3.20 -4.11
C SER A 426 -1.30 -1.82 -4.76
N GLY A 427 -0.30 -1.02 -4.39
CA GLY A 427 -0.08 0.30 -4.99
C GLY A 427 -1.22 1.28 -4.69
N VAL A 428 -1.69 1.29 -3.43
CA VAL A 428 -2.61 2.32 -2.93
C VAL A 428 -1.89 3.66 -2.91
N VAL A 429 -2.50 4.68 -3.51
CA VAL A 429 -1.96 6.04 -3.58
C VAL A 429 -2.69 7.02 -2.67
N ALA A 430 -3.91 6.69 -2.26
CA ALA A 430 -4.71 7.51 -1.34
C ALA A 430 -5.67 6.63 -0.55
N ALA A 431 -5.93 7.02 0.70
CA ALA A 431 -6.88 6.36 1.58
C ALA A 431 -7.59 7.37 2.47
N GLU A 432 -8.84 7.08 2.85
CA GLU A 432 -9.61 7.90 3.79
C GLU A 432 -10.51 7.01 4.67
N TRP A 433 -10.73 7.41 5.93
CA TRP A 433 -11.60 6.70 6.85
C TRP A 433 -13.08 7.07 6.62
N ALA A 434 -13.95 6.08 6.78
CA ALA A 434 -15.39 6.23 6.67
C ALA A 434 -16.11 5.58 7.86
N GLU A 435 -17.13 6.26 8.38
CA GLU A 435 -17.98 5.70 9.43
C GLU A 435 -19.00 4.73 8.81
N ILE A 436 -19.32 3.66 9.54
CA ILE A 436 -20.45 2.79 9.19
C ILE A 436 -21.73 3.50 9.66
N PRO A 437 -22.71 3.75 8.78
CA PRO A 437 -23.94 4.45 9.14
C PRO A 437 -24.64 3.76 10.32
N ALA A 438 -25.06 4.53 11.33
CA ALA A 438 -25.94 4.02 12.36
C ALA A 438 -27.33 3.73 11.76
N SER A 439 -28.09 2.80 12.33
CA SER A 439 -29.49 2.64 11.96
C SER A 439 -30.24 3.95 12.22
N GLU A 440 -30.55 4.69 11.15
CA GLU A 440 -31.13 6.05 11.16
C GLU A 440 -32.31 6.20 12.14
N SER A 441 -33.10 5.12 12.30
CA SER A 441 -34.31 5.10 13.15
C SER A 441 -34.16 5.58 14.60
N LEU A 442 -33.01 5.40 15.27
CA LEU A 442 -32.85 5.83 16.67
C LEU A 442 -32.32 7.27 16.77
N ALA A 443 -31.43 7.67 15.86
CA ALA A 443 -30.87 9.03 15.88
C ALA A 443 -31.91 10.07 15.49
N GLU A 444 -32.67 9.81 14.42
CA GLU A 444 -33.75 10.70 13.97
C GLU A 444 -34.87 10.84 15.00
N THR A 445 -35.20 9.75 15.70
CA THR A 445 -36.21 9.79 16.77
C THR A 445 -35.75 10.58 17.98
N LEU A 446 -34.46 10.50 18.34
CA LEU A 446 -33.89 11.31 19.41
C LEU A 446 -33.78 12.80 19.03
N GLU A 447 -33.45 13.11 17.79
CA GLU A 447 -33.46 14.48 17.27
C GLU A 447 -34.89 15.06 17.22
N ALA A 448 -35.87 14.27 16.80
CA ALA A 448 -37.28 14.65 16.83
C ALA A 448 -37.78 14.89 18.28
N GLU A 449 -37.34 14.06 19.24
CA GLU A 449 -37.63 14.27 20.67
C GLU A 449 -37.04 15.59 21.17
N ALA A 450 -35.80 15.92 20.79
CA ALA A 450 -35.09 17.13 21.23
C ALA A 450 -35.70 18.44 20.73
N HIS A 451 -36.34 18.43 19.55
CA HIS A 451 -37.00 19.60 18.94
C HIS A 451 -38.50 19.68 19.23
N SER A 452 -39.05 18.70 19.97
CA SER A 452 -40.46 18.67 20.36
C SER A 452 -40.72 19.28 21.74
N ASN A 453 -41.98 19.56 22.07
CA ASN A 453 -42.32 20.02 23.41
C ASN A 453 -42.08 18.90 24.46
N PRO A 454 -41.78 19.22 25.74
CA PRO A 454 -41.42 18.21 26.74
C PRO A 454 -42.46 17.10 26.96
N LEU A 455 -43.75 17.40 26.82
CA LEU A 455 -44.83 16.42 26.98
C LEU A 455 -44.89 15.45 25.80
N ALA A 456 -44.78 15.96 24.57
CA ALA A 456 -44.75 15.17 23.36
C ALA A 456 -43.50 14.28 23.32
N ALA A 457 -42.33 14.82 23.69
CA ALA A 457 -41.10 14.05 23.85
C ALA A 457 -41.27 12.90 24.86
N TYR A 458 -41.92 13.18 26.01
CA TYR A 458 -42.15 12.16 27.03
C TYR A 458 -43.11 11.05 26.54
N ILE A 459 -44.24 11.42 25.92
CA ILE A 459 -45.19 10.45 25.35
C ILE A 459 -44.53 9.62 24.26
N HIS A 460 -43.76 10.26 23.38
CA HIS A 460 -42.99 9.60 22.33
C HIS A 460 -41.99 8.60 22.92
N ARG A 461 -41.24 8.99 23.95
CA ARG A 461 -40.29 8.13 24.67
C ARG A 461 -40.96 6.92 25.31
N VAL A 462 -42.10 7.11 25.97
CA VAL A 462 -42.85 6.00 26.60
C VAL A 462 -43.35 5.04 25.54
N ASN A 463 -43.93 5.53 24.44
CA ASN A 463 -44.36 4.69 23.32
C ASN A 463 -43.20 3.92 22.69
N ARG A 464 -42.04 4.57 22.51
CA ARG A 464 -40.81 3.93 22.05
C ARG A 464 -40.38 2.82 22.99
N HIS A 465 -40.31 3.08 24.30
CA HIS A 465 -39.96 2.05 25.28
C HIS A 465 -40.95 0.88 25.29
N ILE A 466 -42.26 1.13 25.14
CA ILE A 466 -43.27 0.08 25.00
C ILE A 466 -43.03 -0.73 23.72
N ASN A 467 -42.74 -0.07 22.59
CA ASN A 467 -42.40 -0.75 21.34
C ASN A 467 -41.11 -1.57 21.48
N ASP A 468 -40.09 -1.05 22.18
CA ASP A 468 -38.82 -1.74 22.42
C ASP A 468 -39.02 -3.02 23.25
N LEU A 469 -40.08 -3.12 24.08
CA LEU A 469 -40.42 -4.35 24.82
C LEU A 469 -40.71 -5.54 23.90
N GLN A 470 -41.05 -5.33 22.62
CA GLN A 470 -41.22 -6.43 21.66
C GLN A 470 -39.93 -7.23 21.46
N TYR A 471 -38.75 -6.62 21.70
CA TYR A 471 -37.45 -7.27 21.63
C TYR A 471 -37.01 -7.92 22.95
N LEU A 472 -37.76 -7.70 24.05
CA LEU A 472 -37.44 -8.24 25.37
C LEU A 472 -37.36 -9.78 25.40
N PRO A 473 -38.25 -10.56 24.74
CA PRO A 473 -38.13 -12.01 24.72
C PRO A 473 -36.79 -12.49 24.15
N ALA A 474 -36.40 -11.97 22.98
CA ALA A 474 -35.11 -12.29 22.35
C ALA A 474 -33.93 -11.86 23.23
N TYR A 475 -34.02 -10.69 23.88
CA TYR A 475 -33.00 -10.23 24.82
C TYR A 475 -32.84 -11.16 26.03
N LEU A 476 -33.95 -11.66 26.60
CA LEU A 476 -33.93 -12.60 27.72
C LEU A 476 -33.38 -13.97 27.33
N GLU A 477 -33.66 -14.44 26.11
CA GLU A 477 -33.09 -15.68 25.56
C GLU A 477 -31.56 -15.60 25.41
N GLU A 478 -31.01 -14.43 25.07
CA GLU A 478 -29.57 -14.19 24.96
C GLU A 478 -28.88 -13.88 26.30
N LEU A 479 -29.64 -13.66 27.38
CA LEU A 479 -29.08 -13.21 28.66
C LEU A 479 -28.12 -14.24 29.30
N PRO A 480 -28.44 -15.56 29.33
CA PRO A 480 -27.52 -16.57 29.85
C PRO A 480 -26.20 -16.64 29.07
N THR A 481 -26.26 -16.55 27.73
CA THR A 481 -25.05 -16.59 26.89
C THR A 481 -24.20 -15.33 27.08
N ARG A 482 -24.82 -14.15 27.20
CA ARG A 482 -24.14 -12.87 27.51
C ARG A 482 -23.47 -12.87 28.89
N ILE A 483 -24.10 -13.43 29.91
CA ILE A 483 -23.50 -13.53 31.25
C ILE A 483 -22.31 -14.49 31.22
N LEU A 484 -22.46 -15.65 30.58
CA LEU A 484 -21.38 -16.64 30.47
C LEU A 484 -20.20 -16.08 29.67
N SER A 485 -20.45 -15.38 28.56
CA SER A 485 -19.40 -14.74 27.75
C SER A 485 -18.74 -13.56 28.47
N ALA A 486 -19.46 -12.85 29.33
CA ALA A 486 -18.88 -11.77 30.12
C ALA A 486 -17.90 -12.30 31.20
N ILE A 487 -18.12 -13.52 31.72
CA ILE A 487 -17.36 -14.09 32.86
C ILE A 487 -16.21 -15.00 32.41
N LEU A 488 -16.40 -15.79 31.34
CA LEU A 488 -15.38 -16.70 30.83
C LEU A 488 -14.46 -15.99 29.83
N PRO A 489 -13.13 -16.10 29.97
CA PRO A 489 -12.21 -15.56 28.97
C PRO A 489 -12.28 -16.41 27.69
N GLY A 490 -12.88 -15.84 26.65
CA GLY A 490 -12.94 -16.43 25.31
C GLY A 490 -13.69 -15.50 24.35
N ASP A 491 -13.00 -15.06 23.29
CA ASP A 491 -13.59 -14.36 22.15
C ASP A 491 -14.56 -15.29 21.43
N LEU A 492 -15.85 -15.25 21.78
CA LEU A 492 -16.89 -16.05 21.12
C LEU A 492 -17.93 -15.22 20.37
N ALA A 493 -17.72 -13.90 20.27
CA ALA A 493 -18.46 -13.07 19.33
C ALA A 493 -17.47 -12.39 18.37
N ALA A 494 -16.81 -13.21 17.54
CA ALA A 494 -16.29 -12.68 16.28
C ALA A 494 -17.47 -11.99 15.56
N PRO A 495 -17.27 -10.80 14.96
CA PRO A 495 -18.31 -10.16 14.15
C PRO A 495 -18.85 -11.17 13.15
N LYS A 496 -20.18 -11.23 12.98
CA LYS A 496 -20.80 -12.13 12.00
C LYS A 496 -20.27 -11.74 10.62
N GLU A 497 -19.59 -12.68 9.95
CA GLU A 497 -19.03 -12.46 8.62
C GLU A 497 -20.10 -11.90 7.67
N GLY A 498 -19.76 -10.82 6.97
CA GLY A 498 -20.62 -10.20 5.94
C GLY A 498 -21.65 -9.19 6.45
N VAL A 499 -21.71 -8.89 7.76
CA VAL A 499 -22.59 -7.84 8.30
C VAL A 499 -21.78 -6.61 8.68
N LEU A 500 -21.93 -5.53 7.91
CA LEU A 500 -21.39 -4.22 8.26
C LEU A 500 -22.19 -3.65 9.43
N ALA A 501 -21.59 -3.65 10.62
CA ALA A 501 -22.20 -3.09 11.82
C ALA A 501 -21.17 -2.31 12.63
N ARG A 502 -21.57 -1.13 13.07
CA ARG A 502 -20.77 -0.30 13.98
C ARG A 502 -20.63 -1.00 15.33
N ASP A 503 -19.44 -0.99 15.91
CA ASP A 503 -19.21 -1.46 17.27
C ASP A 503 -19.42 -0.34 18.30
N ASN A 504 -19.57 -0.71 19.57
CA ASN A 504 -19.82 0.25 20.65
C ASN A 504 -18.62 1.18 20.94
N PHE A 505 -17.41 0.79 20.54
CA PHE A 505 -16.18 1.52 20.83
C PHE A 505 -15.64 2.30 19.61
N GLY A 506 -16.30 2.18 18.45
CA GLY A 506 -15.89 2.88 17.23
C GLY A 506 -14.58 2.36 16.64
N PHE A 507 -14.24 1.10 16.90
CA PHE A 507 -13.12 0.42 16.26
C PHE A 507 -13.46 -0.07 14.85
N ASN A 508 -14.73 -0.40 14.61
CA ASN A 508 -15.19 -0.87 13.32
C ASN A 508 -15.57 0.32 12.43
N LYS A 509 -14.72 0.55 11.43
CA LYS A 509 -14.85 1.60 10.42
C LYS A 509 -14.50 1.02 9.06
N LEU A 510 -14.93 1.72 8.01
CA LEU A 510 -14.49 1.44 6.66
C LEU A 510 -13.25 2.28 6.34
N VAL A 511 -12.36 1.73 5.53
CA VAL A 511 -11.27 2.47 4.90
C VAL A 511 -11.48 2.40 3.40
N ILE A 512 -11.65 3.55 2.76
CA ILE A 512 -11.76 3.64 1.31
C ILE A 512 -10.36 3.89 0.75
N VAL A 513 -9.92 3.03 -0.17
CA VAL A 513 -8.58 3.11 -0.77
C VAL A 513 -8.69 3.25 -2.28
N ALA A 514 -7.81 4.06 -2.85
CA ALA A 514 -7.64 4.25 -4.29
C ALA A 514 -6.26 3.78 -4.72
N THR A 515 -6.22 2.95 -5.77
CA THR A 515 -4.98 2.35 -6.28
C THR A 515 -4.49 3.08 -7.52
N GLN A 516 -3.18 3.07 -7.77
CA GLN A 516 -2.60 3.69 -8.98
C GLN A 516 -3.15 3.13 -10.30
N ARG A 517 -3.88 2.00 -10.26
CA ARG A 517 -4.48 1.32 -11.42
C ARG A 517 -5.94 1.72 -11.68
N GLY A 518 -6.43 2.78 -11.05
CA GLY A 518 -7.80 3.26 -11.30
C GLY A 518 -8.88 2.46 -10.58
N ARG A 519 -8.54 1.71 -9.51
CA ARG A 519 -9.52 0.93 -8.73
C ARG A 519 -9.75 1.51 -7.34
N LEU A 520 -10.98 1.39 -6.87
CA LEU A 520 -11.42 1.73 -5.52
C LEU A 520 -11.79 0.46 -4.76
N TYR A 521 -11.43 0.41 -3.49
CA TYR A 521 -11.86 -0.65 -2.58
C TYR A 521 -12.33 -0.06 -1.25
N ALA A 522 -13.26 -0.74 -0.59
CA ALA A 522 -13.56 -0.50 0.82
C ALA A 522 -13.13 -1.70 1.66
N LEU A 523 -12.39 -1.41 2.73
CA LEU A 523 -11.90 -2.38 3.69
C LEU A 523 -12.62 -2.22 5.02
N ASP A 524 -13.06 -3.31 5.61
CA ASP A 524 -13.59 -3.33 6.98
C ASP A 524 -12.44 -3.49 7.98
N ALA A 525 -12.07 -2.41 8.67
CA ALA A 525 -11.01 -2.42 9.67
C ALA A 525 -11.36 -3.22 10.93
N GLY A 526 -12.64 -3.39 11.25
CA GLY A 526 -13.12 -4.23 12.35
C GLY A 526 -13.01 -5.72 12.05
N SER A 527 -13.17 -6.10 10.78
CA SER A 527 -13.06 -7.46 10.27
C SER A 527 -11.70 -7.75 9.64
N GLN A 528 -10.61 -7.34 10.29
CA GLN A 528 -9.22 -7.61 9.86
C GLN A 528 -8.88 -7.13 8.43
N GLY A 529 -9.48 -6.02 7.99
CA GLY A 529 -9.21 -5.43 6.68
C GLY A 529 -9.82 -6.20 5.52
N MET A 530 -10.88 -6.99 5.74
CA MET A 530 -11.57 -7.70 4.68
C MET A 530 -12.15 -6.73 3.64
N VAL A 531 -12.04 -7.09 2.36
CA VAL A 531 -12.62 -6.32 1.25
C VAL A 531 -14.13 -6.46 1.27
N VAL A 532 -14.83 -5.34 1.45
CA VAL A 532 -16.29 -5.26 1.45
C VAL A 532 -16.81 -5.17 0.01
N TRP A 533 -16.18 -4.32 -0.79
CA TRP A 533 -16.46 -4.16 -2.20
C TRP A 533 -15.21 -3.64 -2.94
N GLY A 534 -15.15 -3.90 -4.24
CA GLY A 534 -14.16 -3.35 -5.16
C GLY A 534 -14.84 -2.83 -6.43
N LEU A 535 -14.35 -1.72 -6.96
CA LEU A 535 -14.87 -1.07 -8.15
C LEU A 535 -13.72 -0.62 -9.05
N LYS A 536 -13.79 -0.93 -10.34
CA LYS A 536 -12.95 -0.30 -11.35
C LYS A 536 -13.52 1.09 -11.66
N ALA A 537 -12.86 2.14 -11.19
CA ALA A 537 -13.33 3.52 -11.36
C ALA A 537 -12.93 4.07 -12.73
N PHE A 538 -11.69 3.84 -13.16
CA PHE A 538 -11.15 4.37 -14.41
C PHE A 538 -10.24 3.36 -15.12
N ASP A 539 -10.19 3.43 -16.45
CA ASP A 539 -9.21 2.73 -17.28
C ASP A 539 -7.94 3.58 -17.39
N ILE A 540 -6.90 3.22 -16.64
CA ILE A 540 -5.59 3.89 -16.69
C ILE A 540 -4.77 3.31 -17.84
N GLN A 541 -4.18 4.16 -18.67
CA GLN A 541 -3.33 3.75 -19.78
C GLN A 541 -2.07 3.02 -19.28
N ALA A 542 -1.55 2.09 -20.08
CA ALA A 542 -0.30 1.40 -19.77
C ALA A 542 0.84 2.40 -19.53
N GLY A 543 1.62 2.17 -18.47
CA GLY A 543 2.71 3.07 -18.06
C GLY A 543 2.28 4.37 -17.36
N GLN A 544 0.98 4.64 -17.23
CA GLN A 544 0.47 5.77 -16.43
C GLN A 544 -0.02 5.32 -15.06
N LYS A 545 -0.03 6.25 -14.10
CA LYS A 545 -0.52 6.04 -12.73
C LYS A 545 -1.66 6.99 -12.44
N TRP A 546 -2.70 6.49 -11.79
CA TRP A 546 -3.78 7.33 -11.28
C TRP A 546 -3.25 8.22 -10.15
N ASN A 547 -3.15 9.52 -10.42
CA ASN A 547 -2.70 10.51 -9.44
C ASN A 547 -3.91 11.11 -8.73
N VAL A 548 -4.31 10.48 -7.63
CA VAL A 548 -5.43 10.91 -6.79
C VAL A 548 -5.03 12.13 -5.96
N LYS A 549 -5.81 13.21 -6.03
CA LYS A 549 -5.57 14.44 -5.27
C LYS A 549 -6.35 14.52 -3.97
N SER A 550 -7.53 13.90 -3.90
CA SER A 550 -8.33 13.88 -2.68
C SER A 550 -9.36 12.77 -2.71
N ILE A 551 -9.64 12.24 -1.52
CA ILE A 551 -10.80 11.41 -1.20
C ILE A 551 -11.58 12.14 -0.11
N TYR A 552 -12.86 12.40 -0.35
CA TYR A 552 -13.76 13.03 0.62
C TYR A 552 -14.91 12.08 0.95
N VAL A 553 -15.07 11.76 2.24
CA VAL A 553 -16.18 10.94 2.74
C VAL A 553 -17.20 11.84 3.43
N ASP A 554 -18.40 11.92 2.85
CA ASP A 554 -19.57 12.54 3.48
C ASP A 554 -20.35 11.46 4.25
N ASN A 555 -20.04 11.31 5.54
CA ASN A 555 -20.69 10.34 6.42
C ASN A 555 -22.21 10.59 6.56
N SER A 556 -22.69 11.82 6.34
CA SER A 556 -24.12 12.15 6.45
C SER A 556 -24.92 11.61 5.27
N LYS A 557 -24.32 11.62 4.07
CA LYS A 557 -24.94 11.12 2.84
C LYS A 557 -24.52 9.69 2.50
N SER A 558 -23.58 9.12 3.25
CA SER A 558 -22.94 7.85 2.94
C SER A 558 -22.35 7.81 1.52
N THR A 559 -21.72 8.91 1.12
CA THR A 559 -21.09 9.06 -0.21
C THR A 559 -19.61 9.35 -0.08
N THR A 560 -18.81 8.76 -0.97
CA THR A 560 -17.38 9.03 -1.10
C THR A 560 -17.09 9.63 -2.47
N THR A 561 -16.45 10.78 -2.49
CA THR A 561 -16.01 11.47 -3.69
C THR A 561 -14.50 11.32 -3.84
N VAL A 562 -14.04 10.93 -5.03
CA VAL A 562 -12.61 10.81 -5.36
C VAL A 562 -12.29 11.70 -6.54
N GLN A 563 -11.20 12.46 -6.44
CA GLN A 563 -10.75 13.37 -7.48
C GLN A 563 -9.30 13.07 -7.90
N GLY A 564 -9.09 12.92 -9.21
CA GLY A 564 -7.79 12.73 -9.85
C GLY A 564 -7.24 14.01 -10.48
N SER A 565 -5.95 13.97 -10.81
CA SER A 565 -5.20 15.13 -11.33
C SER A 565 -5.58 15.57 -12.74
N GLN A 566 -6.11 14.67 -13.58
CA GLN A 566 -6.47 14.92 -14.98
C GLN A 566 -7.98 15.21 -15.14
N GLY A 567 -8.63 15.59 -14.04
CA GLY A 567 -10.07 15.87 -14.01
C GLY A 567 -10.93 14.62 -13.78
N GLU A 568 -10.34 13.47 -13.45
CA GLU A 568 -11.10 12.29 -13.05
C GLU A 568 -11.90 12.60 -11.80
N TYR A 569 -13.19 12.27 -11.81
CA TYR A 569 -14.07 12.54 -10.68
C TYR A 569 -15.08 11.41 -10.55
N ILE A 570 -15.23 10.83 -9.37
CA ILE A 570 -16.20 9.76 -9.13
C ILE A 570 -16.83 9.91 -7.75
N VAL A 571 -18.15 9.70 -7.69
CA VAL A 571 -18.93 9.63 -6.46
C VAL A 571 -19.50 8.23 -6.34
N VAL A 572 -19.22 7.57 -5.24
CA VAL A 572 -19.72 6.22 -4.92
C VAL A 572 -20.47 6.24 -3.60
N ASN A 573 -21.42 5.30 -3.43
CA ASN A 573 -21.94 5.02 -2.12
C ASN A 573 -20.87 4.31 -1.27
N THR A 574 -20.58 4.84 -0.08
CA THR A 574 -19.44 4.43 0.75
C THR A 574 -19.52 2.98 1.23
N THR A 575 -20.73 2.48 1.54
CA THR A 575 -20.91 1.14 2.11
C THR A 575 -21.09 0.05 1.05
N THR A 576 -21.64 0.41 -0.12
CA THR A 576 -21.98 -0.56 -1.18
C THR A 576 -21.06 -0.51 -2.39
N GLY A 577 -20.28 0.56 -2.57
CA GLY A 577 -19.42 0.76 -3.73
C GLY A 577 -20.16 1.10 -5.02
N ARG A 578 -21.48 1.28 -4.97
CA ARG A 578 -22.28 1.63 -6.14
C ARG A 578 -21.89 3.02 -6.65
N GLY A 579 -21.41 3.09 -7.90
CA GLY A 579 -21.18 4.35 -8.60
C GLY A 579 -22.47 5.16 -8.76
N LEU A 580 -22.43 6.42 -8.32
CA LEU A 580 -23.53 7.38 -8.42
C LEU A 580 -23.28 8.37 -9.57
N GLU A 581 -22.04 8.85 -9.67
CA GLU A 581 -21.59 9.79 -10.70
C GLU A 581 -20.13 9.49 -11.04
N ALA A 582 -19.75 9.59 -12.33
CA ALA A 582 -18.37 9.45 -12.76
C ALA A 582 -18.11 10.33 -13.99
N LEU A 583 -16.99 11.03 -13.99
CA LEU A 583 -16.48 11.85 -15.09
C LEU A 583 -15.07 11.38 -15.44
N ASN A 584 -14.89 11.08 -16.73
CA ASN A 584 -13.65 10.56 -17.28
C ASN A 584 -12.58 11.65 -17.42
N PRO A 585 -11.28 11.27 -17.51
CA PRO A 585 -10.20 12.20 -17.77
C PRO A 585 -10.50 13.15 -18.94
N GLY A 586 -10.18 14.44 -18.78
CA GLY A 586 -10.37 15.47 -19.81
C GLY A 586 -11.79 16.06 -19.92
N GLN A 587 -12.79 15.55 -19.18
CA GLN A 587 -14.11 16.20 -19.09
C GLN A 587 -14.11 17.41 -18.14
N LEU A 588 -13.27 17.36 -17.10
CA LEU A 588 -12.99 18.47 -16.21
C LEU A 588 -11.56 18.98 -16.42
N PRO A 589 -11.28 20.25 -16.12
CA PRO A 589 -9.92 20.78 -16.18
C PRO A 589 -9.00 20.03 -15.20
N PRO A 590 -7.69 19.94 -15.49
CA PRO A 590 -6.72 19.34 -14.59
C PRO A 590 -6.73 20.00 -13.21
N VAL A 591 -6.55 19.18 -12.18
CA VAL A 591 -6.60 19.55 -10.77
C VAL A 591 -5.24 19.33 -10.13
N GLN A 592 -4.69 20.37 -9.51
CA GLN A 592 -3.41 20.30 -8.82
C GLN A 592 -3.57 19.79 -7.38
N SER A 593 -4.65 20.20 -6.71
CA SER A 593 -4.99 19.82 -5.33
C SER A 593 -6.49 20.02 -5.11
N ALA A 594 -7.03 19.59 -3.98
CA ALA A 594 -8.41 19.88 -3.61
C ALA A 594 -8.51 20.20 -2.12
N ALA A 595 -9.52 21.00 -1.75
CA ALA A 595 -9.77 21.42 -0.38
C ALA A 595 -11.21 21.10 0.01
N ILE A 596 -11.42 20.67 1.26
CA ILE A 596 -12.76 20.52 1.83
C ILE A 596 -13.16 21.88 2.41
N VAL A 597 -14.27 22.44 1.96
CA VAL A 597 -14.72 23.80 2.32
C VAL A 597 -16.17 23.81 2.76
N ASP A 598 -16.51 24.67 3.72
CA ASP A 598 -17.88 24.94 4.13
C ASP A 598 -18.52 25.98 3.18
N SER A 599 -19.79 25.77 2.82
CA SER A 599 -20.60 26.70 2.05
C SER A 599 -22.01 26.84 2.65
N GLU A 600 -22.88 27.65 2.04
CA GLU A 600 -24.28 27.73 2.48
C GLU A 600 -25.06 26.42 2.25
N LEU A 601 -24.62 25.58 1.31
CA LEU A 601 -25.20 24.27 1.05
C LEU A 601 -24.55 23.14 1.86
N GLY A 602 -23.59 23.47 2.73
CA GLY A 602 -22.80 22.52 3.51
C GLY A 602 -21.42 22.26 2.92
N ARG A 603 -20.77 21.21 3.44
CA ARG A 603 -19.40 20.83 3.06
C ARG A 603 -19.35 20.23 1.67
N TRP A 604 -18.34 20.62 0.92
CA TRP A 604 -18.06 20.02 -0.37
C TRP A 604 -16.56 20.06 -0.69
N LEU A 605 -16.16 19.26 -1.67
CA LEU A 605 -14.79 19.16 -2.15
C LEU A 605 -14.59 20.19 -3.28
N LEU A 606 -13.80 21.22 -3.03
CA LEU A 606 -13.42 22.23 -4.00
C LEU A 606 -12.14 21.80 -4.75
N PRO A 607 -12.20 21.52 -6.07
CA PRO A 607 -11.00 21.34 -6.87
C PRO A 607 -10.22 22.65 -7.01
N ILE A 608 -8.90 22.56 -6.87
CA ILE A 608 -7.96 23.64 -7.15
C ILE A 608 -7.15 23.25 -8.39
N GLY A 609 -7.38 23.95 -9.49
CA GLY A 609 -6.66 23.80 -10.74
C GLY A 609 -5.21 24.26 -10.67
N THR A 610 -4.51 24.12 -11.80
CA THR A 610 -3.12 24.55 -11.95
C THR A 610 -2.95 26.03 -11.60
N GLY A 611 -1.87 26.36 -10.88
CA GLY A 611 -1.58 27.74 -10.49
C GLY A 611 -2.43 28.26 -9.31
N GLY A 612 -3.14 27.36 -8.63
CA GLY A 612 -3.99 27.72 -7.50
C GLY A 612 -5.34 28.31 -7.91
N ASN A 613 -5.78 28.08 -9.14
CA ASN A 613 -7.04 28.60 -9.65
C ASN A 613 -8.22 27.68 -9.29
N PRO A 614 -9.18 28.11 -8.46
CA PRO A 614 -10.32 27.29 -8.06
C PRO A 614 -11.43 27.19 -9.13
N GLY A 615 -11.27 27.85 -10.28
CA GLY A 615 -12.26 27.82 -11.37
C GLY A 615 -13.51 28.67 -11.07
N HIS A 616 -14.62 28.33 -11.74
CA HIS A 616 -15.91 29.00 -11.55
C HIS A 616 -16.63 28.41 -10.32
N ILE A 617 -17.03 29.28 -9.39
CA ILE A 617 -17.77 28.89 -8.18
C ILE A 617 -19.07 29.70 -8.10
N PRO A 618 -20.23 29.03 -8.08
CA PRO A 618 -21.51 29.67 -7.80
C PRO A 618 -21.59 30.28 -6.39
N LYS A 619 -22.34 31.37 -6.23
CA LYS A 619 -22.51 32.08 -4.95
C LYS A 619 -22.92 31.17 -3.78
N ASP A 620 -23.80 30.20 -4.01
CA ASP A 620 -24.31 29.25 -3.02
C ASP A 620 -23.24 28.25 -2.54
N ARG A 621 -22.20 28.04 -3.33
CA ARG A 621 -21.04 27.20 -3.00
C ARG A 621 -19.79 27.99 -2.60
N ALA A 622 -19.92 29.29 -2.39
CA ALA A 622 -18.81 30.15 -1.98
C ALA A 622 -18.16 29.60 -0.69
N PRO A 623 -16.84 29.33 -0.69
CA PRO A 623 -16.12 28.94 0.51
C PRO A 623 -16.20 30.03 1.58
N LYS A 624 -16.45 29.64 2.83
CA LYS A 624 -16.47 30.55 3.98
C LYS A 624 -15.07 30.77 4.55
N GLU A 625 -14.17 29.81 4.35
CA GLU A 625 -12.80 29.82 4.84
C GLU A 625 -11.82 30.51 3.88
N LEU A 626 -10.65 30.86 4.42
CA LEU A 626 -9.49 31.28 3.65
C LEU A 626 -8.70 30.02 3.24
N LEU A 627 -8.26 29.98 1.99
CA LEU A 627 -7.52 28.84 1.46
C LEU A 627 -6.06 29.21 1.21
N VAL A 628 -5.20 28.19 1.30
CA VAL A 628 -3.81 28.28 0.89
C VAL A 628 -3.63 27.44 -0.36
N VAL A 629 -3.11 28.04 -1.41
CA VAL A 629 -2.91 27.38 -2.71
C VAL A 629 -1.47 27.56 -3.19
N ARG A 630 -0.97 26.62 -3.99
CA ARG A 630 0.30 26.78 -4.70
C ARG A 630 0.08 27.49 -6.04
N GLY A 631 0.84 28.55 -6.28
CA GLY A 631 0.86 29.29 -7.54
C GLY A 631 1.67 28.59 -8.64
N GLU A 632 1.70 29.21 -9.82
CA GLU A 632 2.33 28.63 -11.03
C GLU A 632 3.85 28.53 -10.91
N ASN A 633 4.50 29.46 -10.21
CA ASN A 633 5.95 29.49 -10.01
C ASN A 633 6.39 28.75 -8.74
N GLY A 634 5.47 27.97 -8.14
CA GLY A 634 5.70 27.26 -6.89
C GLY A 634 5.58 28.12 -5.63
N GLU A 635 5.18 29.39 -5.77
CA GLU A 635 4.84 30.26 -4.64
C GLU A 635 3.64 29.73 -3.86
N VAL A 636 3.48 30.14 -2.61
CA VAL A 636 2.29 29.86 -1.80
C VAL A 636 1.45 31.13 -1.70
N LYS A 637 0.15 31.04 -1.95
CA LYS A 637 -0.77 32.18 -1.95
C LYS A 637 -1.93 31.96 -0.99
N GLY A 638 -2.35 33.03 -0.31
CA GLY A 638 -3.61 33.11 0.41
C GLY A 638 -4.75 33.49 -0.53
N LEU A 639 -5.89 32.82 -0.39
CA LEU A 639 -7.06 32.97 -1.23
C LEU A 639 -8.31 33.23 -0.37
N LYS A 640 -9.03 34.30 -0.70
CA LYS A 640 -10.35 34.62 -0.15
C LYS A 640 -11.37 34.60 -1.27
N PHE A 641 -12.64 34.32 -0.96
CA PHE A 641 -13.72 34.41 -1.93
C PHE A 641 -14.62 35.62 -1.65
N GLU A 642 -14.89 36.38 -2.70
CA GLU A 642 -15.84 37.50 -2.66
C GLU A 642 -16.98 37.26 -3.64
N VAL A 643 -18.21 37.36 -3.14
CA VAL A 643 -19.42 37.18 -3.95
C VAL A 643 -19.63 38.43 -4.80
N GLN A 644 -19.53 38.26 -6.13
CA GLN A 644 -19.79 39.27 -7.13
C GLN A 644 -20.96 38.83 -8.03
N GLY A 645 -22.16 39.33 -7.74
CA GLY A 645 -23.37 38.94 -8.48
C GLY A 645 -23.80 37.51 -8.15
N HIS A 646 -23.79 36.62 -9.15
CA HIS A 646 -24.16 35.21 -9.02
C HIS A 646 -22.97 34.27 -8.76
N ASP A 647 -21.74 34.80 -8.83
CA ASP A 647 -20.51 34.01 -8.72
C ASP A 647 -19.69 34.45 -7.50
N ALA A 648 -18.92 33.53 -6.94
CA ALA A 648 -17.88 33.79 -5.95
C ALA A 648 -16.53 33.83 -6.67
N LYS A 649 -15.86 34.99 -6.63
CA LYS A 649 -14.54 35.15 -7.26
C LYS A 649 -13.42 35.02 -6.24
N PRO A 650 -12.33 34.32 -6.59
CA PRO A 650 -11.13 34.29 -5.78
C PRO A 650 -10.43 35.65 -5.79
N VAL A 651 -9.97 36.09 -4.62
CA VAL A 651 -9.17 37.28 -4.38
C VAL A 651 -7.91 36.86 -3.63
N PHE A 652 -6.74 37.11 -4.21
CA PHE A 652 -5.46 36.83 -3.56
C PHE A 652 -5.19 37.86 -2.46
N THR A 653 -4.90 37.39 -1.25
CA THR A 653 -4.68 38.25 -0.08
C THR A 653 -3.20 38.46 0.20
N TRP A 654 -2.37 37.43 0.04
CA TRP A 654 -0.93 37.46 0.25
C TRP A 654 -0.22 36.42 -0.63
N SER A 655 1.09 36.54 -0.77
CA SER A 655 1.94 35.58 -1.48
C SER A 655 3.28 35.42 -0.75
N PHE A 656 3.71 34.17 -0.61
CA PHE A 656 5.01 33.79 -0.07
C PHE A 656 5.85 33.12 -1.15
N GLN A 657 7.07 33.65 -1.34
CA GLN A 657 8.10 33.06 -2.19
C GLN A 657 9.33 32.82 -1.30
N PRO A 658 9.93 31.62 -1.32
CA PRO A 658 11.18 31.39 -0.60
C PRO A 658 12.33 32.21 -1.23
N PRO A 659 13.42 32.44 -0.49
CA PRO A 659 14.63 33.08 -1.01
C PRO A 659 15.10 32.50 -2.36
N SER A 660 15.79 33.34 -3.16
CA SER A 660 16.28 32.95 -4.48
C SER A 660 17.17 31.71 -4.41
N GLY A 661 16.90 30.72 -5.28
CA GLY A 661 17.62 29.44 -5.31
C GLY A 661 16.98 28.34 -4.46
N GLN A 662 15.92 28.64 -3.70
CA GLN A 662 15.14 27.63 -2.99
C GLN A 662 13.86 27.26 -3.73
N ARG A 663 13.45 26.00 -3.62
CA ARG A 663 12.16 25.46 -4.10
C ARG A 663 11.35 24.88 -2.95
N ILE A 664 10.03 25.07 -2.97
CA ILE A 664 9.13 24.50 -1.95
C ILE A 664 8.88 23.03 -2.26
N VAL A 665 9.24 22.16 -1.32
CA VAL A 665 9.02 20.71 -1.42
C VAL A 665 7.66 20.35 -0.82
N GLU A 666 7.39 20.81 0.40
CA GLU A 666 6.22 20.39 1.17
C GLU A 666 5.49 21.59 1.81
N VAL A 667 4.17 21.50 1.93
CA VAL A 667 3.34 22.44 2.69
C VAL A 667 2.43 21.60 3.58
N VAL A 668 2.65 21.65 4.89
CA VAL A 668 1.95 20.84 5.88
C VAL A 668 0.99 21.71 6.69
N SER A 669 -0.29 21.33 6.67
CA SER A 669 -1.30 21.87 7.58
C SER A 669 -1.52 20.94 8.76
N LYS A 670 -2.20 21.45 9.79
CA LYS A 670 -2.70 20.60 10.88
C LYS A 670 -3.72 19.56 10.36
N PRO A 671 -3.85 18.40 11.01
CA PRO A 671 -4.93 17.46 10.72
C PRO A 671 -6.31 18.11 10.85
N ALA A 672 -7.28 17.67 10.04
CA ALA A 672 -8.65 18.20 10.11
C ALA A 672 -9.32 17.96 11.48
N HIS A 673 -9.00 16.82 12.13
CA HIS A 673 -9.42 16.52 13.50
C HIS A 673 -8.23 16.69 14.45
N ASP A 674 -8.07 17.91 14.97
CA ASP A 674 -6.97 18.30 15.86
C ASP A 674 -7.50 19.00 17.15
N PRO A 675 -8.30 18.32 17.99
CA PRO A 675 -8.84 18.92 19.21
C PRO A 675 -7.74 19.14 20.26
N VAL A 676 -7.87 20.24 21.00
CA VAL A 676 -6.93 20.62 22.05
C VAL A 676 -7.60 20.55 23.42
N ALA A 677 -7.19 19.58 24.24
CA ALA A 677 -7.78 19.38 25.56
C ALA A 677 -7.32 20.42 26.60
N SER A 678 -6.10 20.95 26.47
CA SER A 678 -5.54 21.93 27.41
C SER A 678 -4.84 23.07 26.68
N ILE A 679 -5.22 24.30 27.04
CA ILE A 679 -4.67 25.55 26.50
C ILE A 679 -3.23 25.84 26.95
N GLY A 680 -2.76 25.18 27.99
CA GLY A 680 -1.45 25.41 28.58
C GLY A 680 -0.86 24.16 29.20
N ARG A 681 0.43 24.20 29.48
CA ARG A 681 1.16 23.16 30.18
C ARG A 681 1.49 23.62 31.59
N VAL A 682 1.05 22.86 32.59
CA VAL A 682 1.36 23.13 34.00
C VAL A 682 2.79 22.70 34.28
N LEU A 683 3.58 23.60 34.86
CA LEU A 683 4.96 23.36 35.30
C LEU A 683 5.00 22.78 36.72
N GLY A 684 6.14 22.25 37.14
CA GLY A 684 6.30 21.64 38.47
C GLY A 684 6.07 22.61 39.63
N ASP A 685 6.23 23.92 39.39
CA ASP A 685 5.94 24.97 40.37
C ASP A 685 4.47 25.47 40.33
N ARG A 686 3.60 24.78 39.58
CA ARG A 686 2.18 25.10 39.36
C ARG A 686 1.93 26.37 38.55
N THR A 687 2.96 26.93 37.93
CA THR A 687 2.77 27.95 36.89
C THR A 687 2.39 27.30 35.56
N VAL A 688 1.93 28.08 34.58
CA VAL A 688 1.41 27.57 33.31
C VAL A 688 2.15 28.21 32.14
N LEU A 689 2.73 27.40 31.25
CA LEU A 689 3.14 27.86 29.93
C LEU A 689 1.97 27.74 28.96
N TYR A 690 1.44 28.85 28.49
CA TYR A 690 0.35 28.86 27.51
C TYR A 690 0.84 28.44 26.13
N LYS A 691 0.12 27.52 25.50
CA LYS A 691 0.46 26.99 24.18
C LYS A 691 0.06 28.00 23.12
N TYR A 692 0.88 28.14 22.08
CA TYR A 692 0.50 28.92 20.92
C TYR A 692 -0.43 28.09 20.01
N LEU A 693 -1.73 28.39 20.05
CA LEU A 693 -2.79 27.56 19.44
C LEU A 693 -3.50 28.25 18.27
N ASN A 694 -2.74 28.91 17.40
CA ASN A 694 -3.30 29.45 16.16
C ASN A 694 -3.79 28.29 15.26
N PRO A 695 -5.07 28.24 14.83
CA PRO A 695 -5.54 27.20 13.90
C PRO A 695 -5.15 27.48 12.44
N ASN A 696 -4.79 28.72 12.12
CA ASN A 696 -4.56 29.23 10.76
C ASN A 696 -3.07 29.25 10.44
N VAL A 697 -2.41 28.10 10.48
CA VAL A 697 -0.95 28.01 10.32
C VAL A 697 -0.55 26.84 9.45
N VAL A 698 0.48 27.06 8.63
CA VAL A 698 1.09 26.02 7.78
C VAL A 698 2.60 26.03 7.97
N LEU A 699 3.19 24.85 7.88
CA LEU A 699 4.64 24.67 7.84
C LEU A 699 5.07 24.46 6.38
N ILE A 700 5.95 25.31 5.89
CA ILE A 700 6.50 25.25 4.54
C ILE A 700 7.94 24.76 4.60
N THR A 701 8.23 23.72 3.83
CA THR A 701 9.58 23.16 3.68
C THR A 701 10.14 23.58 2.33
N ALA A 702 11.26 24.30 2.34
CA ALA A 702 11.98 24.73 1.13
C ALA A 702 13.42 24.22 1.13
N VAL A 703 13.95 23.86 -0.04
CA VAL A 703 15.31 23.35 -0.18
C VAL A 703 16.05 24.07 -1.30
N SER A 704 17.37 24.19 -1.18
CA SER A 704 18.26 24.58 -2.29
C SER A 704 19.29 23.49 -2.50
N ASP A 705 19.25 22.91 -3.70
CA ASP A 705 20.14 21.82 -4.09
C ASP A 705 21.58 22.35 -4.29
N GLU A 706 21.75 23.60 -4.75
CA GLU A 706 23.06 24.23 -4.99
C GLU A 706 23.79 24.62 -3.70
N SER A 707 23.04 25.09 -2.70
CA SER A 707 23.62 25.49 -1.41
C SER A 707 23.57 24.39 -0.35
N SER A 708 22.94 23.24 -0.66
CA SER A 708 22.70 22.14 0.28
C SER A 708 22.03 22.65 1.56
N THR A 709 20.96 23.42 1.41
CA THR A 709 20.20 24.00 2.54
C THR A 709 18.76 23.51 2.57
N ALA A 710 18.22 23.36 3.78
CA ALA A 710 16.81 23.16 4.02
C ALA A 710 16.29 24.22 4.99
N SER A 711 15.24 24.94 4.58
CA SER A 711 14.61 25.99 5.36
C SER A 711 13.15 25.63 5.66
N PHE A 712 12.72 25.88 6.89
CA PHE A 712 11.36 25.63 7.37
C PHE A 712 10.74 26.95 7.79
N TYR A 713 9.57 27.26 7.26
CA TYR A 713 8.86 28.51 7.54
C TYR A 713 7.47 28.19 8.10
N LEU A 714 7.19 28.68 9.30
CA LEU A 714 5.85 28.65 9.89
C LEU A 714 5.13 29.93 9.49
N LEU A 715 4.06 29.81 8.72
CA LEU A 715 3.29 30.95 8.21
C LEU A 715 1.89 30.96 8.80
N ASP A 716 1.38 32.16 9.08
CA ASP A 716 -0.05 32.39 9.29
C ASP A 716 -0.78 32.38 7.93
N THR A 717 -1.82 31.56 7.80
CA THR A 717 -2.54 31.38 6.53
C THR A 717 -3.52 32.50 6.22
N VAL A 718 -3.85 33.34 7.19
CA VAL A 718 -4.77 34.47 7.05
C VAL A 718 -4.00 35.71 6.60
N SER A 719 -2.94 36.09 7.33
CA SER A 719 -2.15 37.30 7.04
C SER A 719 -1.01 37.06 6.04
N GLY A 720 -0.46 35.85 6.00
CA GLY A 720 0.76 35.54 5.25
C GLY A 720 2.05 35.86 6.00
N ASP A 721 1.95 36.26 7.28
CA ASP A 721 3.12 36.58 8.09
C ASP A 721 3.95 35.33 8.42
N ILE A 722 5.28 35.49 8.38
CA ILE A 722 6.20 34.46 8.84
C ILE A 722 6.30 34.54 10.36
N LEU A 723 5.73 33.54 11.04
CA LEU A 723 5.73 33.44 12.50
C LEU A 723 7.04 32.89 13.06
N TYR A 724 7.69 32.00 12.31
CA TYR A 724 8.98 31.41 12.65
C TYR A 724 9.70 30.93 11.40
N SER A 725 11.04 30.97 11.41
CA SER A 725 11.86 30.36 10.38
C SER A 725 13.07 29.64 10.98
N ALA A 726 13.43 28.50 10.40
CA ALA A 726 14.64 27.75 10.71
C ALA A 726 15.39 27.45 9.42
N ASN A 727 16.72 27.58 9.43
CA ASN A 727 17.58 27.27 8.29
C ASN A 727 18.67 26.29 8.71
N HIS A 728 18.86 25.25 7.90
CA HIS A 728 19.86 24.21 8.10
C HIS A 728 20.79 24.14 6.89
N GLU A 729 22.09 24.10 7.15
CA GLU A 729 23.14 23.99 6.13
C GLU A 729 23.71 22.56 6.09
N GLY A 730 24.33 22.18 4.98
CA GLY A 730 24.93 20.86 4.81
C GLY A 730 23.88 19.73 4.77
N ILE A 731 22.74 19.97 4.14
CA ILE A 731 21.63 19.01 4.03
C ILE A 731 21.68 18.28 2.69
N ASP A 732 21.58 16.95 2.71
CA ASP A 732 21.37 16.16 1.50
C ASP A 732 19.88 16.20 1.11
N THR A 733 19.57 17.06 0.14
CA THR A 733 18.21 17.29 -0.36
C THR A 733 17.63 16.12 -1.17
N LYS A 734 18.45 15.11 -1.49
CA LYS A 734 18.01 13.88 -2.16
C LYS A 734 17.50 12.83 -1.18
N LYS A 735 17.75 13.00 0.13
CA LYS A 735 17.20 12.14 1.17
C LYS A 735 15.78 12.57 1.53
N PRO A 736 14.95 11.66 2.07
CA PRO A 736 13.60 12.00 2.51
C PRO A 736 13.62 13.13 3.55
N ILE A 737 12.79 14.14 3.32
CA ILE A 737 12.50 15.21 4.28
C ILE A 737 11.01 15.10 4.62
N ALA A 738 10.70 14.48 5.76
CA ALA A 738 9.34 14.32 6.23
C ALA A 738 9.04 15.37 7.29
N SER A 739 7.84 15.96 7.26
CA SER A 739 7.40 16.93 8.27
C SER A 739 5.95 16.69 8.72
N VAL A 740 5.65 17.11 9.94
CA VAL A 740 4.29 17.03 10.50
C VAL A 740 4.04 18.19 11.45
N PHE A 741 2.80 18.68 11.47
CA PHE A 741 2.39 19.77 12.36
C PHE A 741 1.08 19.44 13.05
N THR A 742 0.99 19.66 14.35
CA THR A 742 -0.19 19.30 15.14
C THR A 742 -0.24 20.14 16.42
N GLU A 743 -1.43 20.47 16.91
CA GLU A 743 -1.61 21.20 18.17
C GLU A 743 -0.76 22.49 18.24
N ASN A 744 0.33 22.49 19.03
CA ASN A 744 1.26 23.59 19.22
C ASN A 744 2.71 23.20 18.90
N TRP A 745 2.94 22.08 18.23
CA TRP A 745 4.29 21.59 17.94
C TRP A 745 4.38 20.97 16.56
N PHE A 746 5.55 21.12 15.94
CA PHE A 746 5.85 20.47 14.67
C PHE A 746 7.17 19.72 14.77
N ALA A 747 7.29 18.74 13.88
CA ALA A 747 8.46 17.89 13.77
C ALA A 747 8.87 17.77 12.31
N TYR A 748 10.17 17.62 12.06
CA TYR A 748 10.69 17.28 10.74
C TYR A 748 11.97 16.46 10.86
N SER A 749 12.21 15.63 9.86
CA SER A 749 13.42 14.81 9.74
C SER A 749 14.19 15.18 8.48
N LEU A 750 15.51 15.22 8.57
CA LEU A 750 16.41 15.50 7.45
C LEU A 750 17.74 14.74 7.61
N TRP A 751 18.51 14.63 6.53
CA TRP A 751 19.88 14.12 6.57
C TRP A 751 20.87 15.29 6.60
N SER A 752 21.68 15.36 7.66
CA SER A 752 22.79 16.29 7.74
C SER A 752 24.09 15.60 7.35
N ASP A 753 24.82 16.20 6.42
CA ASP A 753 26.19 15.84 6.05
C ASP A 753 27.25 16.63 6.82
N GLU A 754 26.84 17.41 7.82
CA GLU A 754 27.76 18.22 8.62
C GLU A 754 28.70 17.34 9.45
N ILE A 755 30.01 17.54 9.25
CA ILE A 755 31.06 16.82 9.98
C ILE A 755 31.54 17.73 11.13
N SER A 756 31.53 17.21 12.36
CA SER A 756 32.14 17.88 13.51
C SER A 756 33.58 18.31 13.18
N THR A 757 33.84 19.61 13.23
CA THR A 757 35.19 20.19 13.09
C THR A 757 35.63 20.82 14.41
N ILE A 758 36.93 21.12 14.55
CA ILE A 758 37.47 21.81 15.73
C ILE A 758 36.81 23.20 15.92
N THR A 759 36.33 23.81 14.83
CA THR A 759 35.64 25.11 14.81
C THR A 759 34.11 24.99 14.91
N SER A 760 33.53 23.84 14.57
CA SER A 760 32.10 23.52 14.70
C SER A 760 31.91 22.14 15.36
N PRO A 761 32.09 22.04 16.69
CA PRO A 761 32.06 20.77 17.41
C PRO A 761 30.65 20.17 17.58
N GLN A 762 29.60 20.79 17.03
CA GLN A 762 28.21 20.36 17.17
C GLN A 762 27.59 19.72 15.92
N GLY A 763 28.32 19.62 14.80
CA GLY A 763 27.82 18.98 13.58
C GLY A 763 27.84 17.45 13.68
N SER A 764 26.68 16.79 13.70
CA SER A 764 26.59 15.32 13.66
C SER A 764 26.01 14.84 12.34
N LYS A 765 26.86 14.18 11.53
CA LYS A 765 26.46 13.52 10.30
C LYS A 765 25.46 12.39 10.61
N GLY A 766 24.31 12.41 9.94
CA GLY A 766 23.27 11.40 10.11
C GLY A 766 21.85 11.97 9.95
N TYR A 767 20.86 11.10 10.18
CA TYR A 767 19.46 11.53 10.23
C TYR A 767 19.19 12.27 11.54
N GLN A 768 18.58 13.44 11.41
CA GLN A 768 18.20 14.29 12.53
C GLN A 768 16.69 14.47 12.54
N LEU A 769 16.07 14.22 13.69
CA LEU A 769 14.67 14.52 13.99
C LEU A 769 14.62 15.78 14.86
N ILE A 770 14.04 16.85 14.34
CA ILE A 770 13.92 18.14 15.03
C ILE A 770 12.48 18.29 15.52
N ILE A 771 12.32 18.62 16.80
CA ILE A 771 11.02 18.86 17.45
C ILE A 771 10.97 20.29 17.95
N THR A 772 9.88 20.98 17.65
CA THR A 772 9.71 22.39 18.00
C THR A 772 8.36 22.62 18.66
N ASP A 773 8.39 23.15 19.88
CA ASP A 773 7.21 23.58 20.64
C ASP A 773 7.00 25.09 20.50
N LEU A 774 5.73 25.48 20.40
CA LEU A 774 5.29 26.87 20.31
C LEU A 774 4.49 27.25 21.56
N TYR A 775 4.94 28.29 22.25
CA TYR A 775 4.28 28.88 23.43
C TYR A 775 3.94 30.36 23.18
N GLU A 776 2.95 30.90 23.89
CA GLU A 776 2.56 32.31 23.77
C GLU A 776 3.63 33.26 24.34
N SER A 777 4.38 32.82 25.37
CA SER A 777 5.39 33.61 26.06
C SER A 777 6.52 32.73 26.62
N PRO A 778 7.76 33.24 26.73
CA PRO A 778 8.81 32.58 27.51
C PRO A 778 8.58 32.61 29.02
N ILE A 779 7.68 33.48 29.51
CA ILE A 779 7.43 33.67 30.94
C ILE A 779 6.22 32.81 31.36
N PRO A 780 6.33 31.98 32.41
CA PRO A 780 5.18 31.23 32.93
C PRO A 780 4.09 32.15 33.49
N ASN A 781 2.82 31.73 33.37
CA ASN A 781 1.61 32.50 33.68
C ASN A 781 1.45 33.81 32.89
N ASP A 782 2.15 33.95 31.77
CA ASP A 782 2.06 35.10 30.89
C ASP A 782 1.58 34.66 29.49
N ARG A 783 0.64 35.43 28.94
CA ARG A 783 0.06 35.21 27.60
C ARG A 783 0.67 36.12 26.54
N GLY A 784 1.80 36.75 26.86
CA GLY A 784 2.48 37.69 25.99
C GLY A 784 1.54 38.83 25.55
N SER A 785 1.58 39.14 24.26
CA SER A 785 0.75 40.20 23.66
C SER A 785 -0.75 39.87 23.60
N LEU A 786 -1.15 38.61 23.80
CA LEU A 786 -2.57 38.22 23.81
C LEU A 786 -3.27 38.64 25.11
N GLY A 787 -2.51 38.82 26.20
CA GLY A 787 -3.04 39.25 27.49
C GLY A 787 -4.23 38.40 27.98
N SER A 788 -5.24 39.05 28.56
CA SER A 788 -6.46 38.39 29.07
C SER A 788 -7.53 38.16 27.99
N ASN A 789 -7.22 38.38 26.71
CA ASN A 789 -8.23 38.28 25.65
C ASN A 789 -8.70 36.84 25.48
N ALA A 790 -10.03 36.66 25.47
CA ALA A 790 -10.64 35.36 25.24
C ALA A 790 -10.54 34.92 23.78
N ASN A 791 -10.51 35.88 22.85
CA ASN A 791 -10.43 35.64 21.41
C ASN A 791 -9.11 36.24 20.87
N ALA A 792 -8.53 35.57 19.88
CA ALA A 792 -7.39 36.04 19.12
C ALA A 792 -7.75 36.02 17.63
N SER A 793 -7.31 37.04 16.90
CA SER A 793 -7.47 37.14 15.44
C SER A 793 -6.08 37.17 14.80
N SER A 794 -5.88 36.40 13.74
CA SER A 794 -4.67 36.47 12.92
C SER A 794 -4.49 37.84 12.24
N LEU A 795 -5.57 38.64 12.15
CA LEU A 795 -5.53 40.01 11.63
C LEU A 795 -5.19 41.03 12.71
N ASP A 796 -5.26 40.68 14.00
CA ASP A 796 -4.83 41.58 15.06
C ASP A 796 -3.36 41.33 15.38
N PRO A 797 -2.49 42.36 15.36
CA PRO A 797 -2.81 43.78 15.52
C PRO A 797 -2.61 44.62 14.23
N SER A 798 -2.95 44.11 13.04
CA SER A 798 -2.84 44.89 11.78
C SER A 798 -3.71 46.17 11.75
N GLU A 799 -4.70 46.27 12.64
CA GLU A 799 -5.49 47.48 12.88
C GLU A 799 -4.80 48.52 13.78
N VAL A 800 -3.70 48.16 14.47
CA VAL A 800 -2.91 49.04 15.33
C VAL A 800 -1.63 49.46 14.59
N PRO A 801 -1.44 50.76 14.27
CA PRO A 801 -0.23 51.22 13.58
C PRO A 801 1.05 50.81 14.34
N ASN A 802 1.98 50.15 13.65
CA ASN A 802 3.27 49.65 14.15
C ASN A 802 3.24 48.42 15.07
N ALA A 803 2.10 47.72 15.20
CA ALA A 803 2.06 46.46 15.93
C ALA A 803 2.35 45.30 14.97
N GLY A 804 3.38 44.50 15.26
CA GLY A 804 3.73 43.29 14.49
C GLY A 804 2.86 42.08 14.86
N PRO A 805 2.95 40.97 14.10
CA PRO A 805 2.21 39.75 14.41
C PRO A 805 2.58 39.20 15.80
N VAL A 806 1.65 38.48 16.42
CA VAL A 806 1.91 37.77 17.67
C VAL A 806 2.82 36.58 17.37
N LEU A 807 4.11 36.76 17.61
CA LEU A 807 5.12 35.73 17.41
C LEU A 807 5.13 34.72 18.56
N PRO A 808 5.21 33.41 18.28
CA PRO A 808 5.36 32.40 19.32
C PRO A 808 6.75 32.48 19.97
N HIS A 809 6.82 32.12 21.25
CA HIS A 809 8.06 31.69 21.86
C HIS A 809 8.36 30.24 21.45
N VAL A 810 9.48 30.06 20.78
CA VAL A 810 9.85 28.80 20.14
C VAL A 810 10.93 28.10 20.95
N ILE A 811 10.67 26.83 21.30
CA ILE A 811 11.67 25.96 21.94
C ILE A 811 11.89 24.77 21.01
N SER A 812 13.10 24.66 20.46
CA SER A 812 13.46 23.63 19.49
C SER A 812 14.62 22.79 20.00
N GLN A 813 14.59 21.50 19.67
CA GLN A 813 15.66 20.56 19.97
C GLN A 813 15.76 19.50 18.88
N TYR A 814 16.97 19.03 18.59
CA TYR A 814 17.18 17.95 17.63
C TYR A 814 17.58 16.63 18.32
N PHE A 815 17.33 15.53 17.64
CA PHE A 815 17.73 14.19 18.04
C PHE A 815 18.33 13.46 16.83
N VAL A 816 19.40 12.71 17.02
CA VAL A 816 19.95 11.80 16.02
C VAL A 816 19.14 10.51 16.05
N VAL A 817 18.70 10.05 14.89
CA VAL A 817 17.95 8.80 14.70
C VAL A 817 18.72 7.85 13.78
N PRO A 818 18.56 6.52 13.93
CA PRO A 818 19.41 5.54 13.25
C PRO A 818 19.10 5.34 11.76
N GLU A 819 17.90 5.72 11.29
CA GLU A 819 17.41 5.45 9.94
C GLU A 819 16.52 6.58 9.42
N ALA A 820 16.37 6.65 8.10
CA ALA A 820 15.50 7.59 7.41
C ALA A 820 14.03 7.43 7.83
N ILE A 821 13.37 8.57 8.06
CA ILE A 821 11.91 8.65 8.21
C ILE A 821 11.34 9.13 6.87
N THR A 822 10.55 8.28 6.21
CA THR A 822 9.96 8.58 4.90
C THR A 822 8.65 9.36 5.02
N HIS A 823 7.83 9.01 6.01
CA HIS A 823 6.53 9.65 6.26
C HIS A 823 6.30 9.85 7.76
N MET A 824 5.68 10.97 8.13
CA MET A 824 5.27 11.29 9.50
C MET A 824 3.76 11.50 9.60
N SER A 825 3.16 10.97 10.65
CA SER A 825 1.77 11.26 11.04
C SER A 825 1.65 11.28 12.56
N VAL A 826 0.48 11.63 13.08
CA VAL A 826 0.25 11.74 14.53
C VAL A 826 -1.02 10.98 14.89
N SER A 827 -1.00 10.31 16.04
CA SER A 827 -2.19 9.68 16.62
C SER A 827 -3.31 10.72 16.87
N GLN A 828 -4.53 10.42 16.43
CA GLN A 828 -5.70 11.26 16.64
C GLN A 828 -6.70 10.59 17.58
N THR A 829 -7.20 11.33 18.57
CA THR A 829 -8.26 10.88 19.48
C THR A 829 -9.36 11.92 19.58
N ARG A 830 -10.51 11.51 20.12
CA ARG A 830 -11.76 12.26 20.02
C ARG A 830 -11.68 13.66 20.63
N GLN A 831 -10.99 13.82 21.76
CA GLN A 831 -10.89 15.06 22.53
C GLN A 831 -9.45 15.55 22.68
N GLY A 832 -8.45 14.78 22.25
CA GLY A 832 -7.03 15.15 22.35
C GLY A 832 -6.51 15.18 23.80
N ILE A 833 -7.09 14.36 24.68
CA ILE A 833 -6.70 14.23 26.10
C ILE A 833 -5.52 13.28 26.23
N THR A 834 -5.55 12.12 25.56
CA THR A 834 -4.42 11.20 25.55
C THR A 834 -3.20 11.87 24.93
N THR A 835 -2.00 11.56 25.41
CA THR A 835 -0.78 12.12 24.82
C THR A 835 -0.67 11.72 23.36
N ARG A 836 -0.28 12.63 22.50
CA ARG A 836 -0.04 12.32 21.09
C ARG A 836 1.19 11.45 20.93
N GLN A 837 1.17 10.58 19.93
CA GLN A 837 2.29 9.74 19.52
C GLN A 837 2.67 10.11 18.10
N LEU A 838 3.97 10.37 17.86
CA LEU A 838 4.51 10.62 16.54
C LEU A 838 4.70 9.27 15.84
N LEU A 839 4.02 9.05 14.73
CA LEU A 839 4.12 7.85 13.92
C LEU A 839 5.08 8.14 12.77
N CYS A 840 6.14 7.34 12.66
CA CYS A 840 7.15 7.47 11.63
C CYS A 840 7.23 6.18 10.82
N SER A 841 7.17 6.29 9.50
CA SER A 841 7.48 5.19 8.58
C SER A 841 8.96 5.20 8.29
N LEU A 842 9.59 4.03 8.40
CA LEU A 842 11.03 3.86 8.23
C LEU A 842 11.35 3.25 6.86
N GLU A 843 12.56 3.50 6.35
CA GLU A 843 13.03 2.87 5.10
C GLU A 843 13.08 1.32 5.20
N SER A 844 13.27 0.78 6.40
CA SER A 844 13.20 -0.64 6.75
C SER A 844 11.81 -1.25 6.72
N SER A 845 10.81 -0.57 6.14
CA SER A 845 9.44 -1.09 5.99
C SER A 845 8.75 -1.38 7.33
N SER A 846 9.07 -0.58 8.34
CA SER A 846 8.51 -0.64 9.68
C SER A 846 7.88 0.69 10.07
N ILE A 847 6.87 0.64 10.94
CA ILE A 847 6.27 1.86 11.51
C ILE A 847 6.63 1.91 12.99
N ILE A 848 7.20 3.02 13.41
CA ILE A 848 7.55 3.29 14.81
C ILE A 848 6.63 4.37 15.37
N GLY A 849 6.13 4.16 16.58
CA GLY A 849 5.36 5.16 17.32
C GLY A 849 6.20 5.75 18.45
N ILE A 850 6.75 6.94 18.26
CA ILE A 850 7.59 7.63 19.25
C ILE A 850 6.69 8.42 20.22
N PRO A 851 6.69 8.11 21.52
CA PRO A 851 5.91 8.85 22.51
C PRO A 851 6.37 10.31 22.65
N ARG A 852 5.42 11.23 22.80
CA ARG A 852 5.71 12.67 22.87
C ARG A 852 6.62 13.08 24.02
N TYR A 853 6.65 12.37 25.15
CA TYR A 853 7.52 12.71 26.28
C TYR A 853 9.02 12.47 25.98
N LEU A 854 9.36 11.55 25.08
CA LEU A 854 10.75 11.36 24.61
C LEU A 854 11.20 12.52 23.73
N LEU A 855 10.25 13.14 23.03
CA LEU A 855 10.47 14.20 22.06
C LEU A 855 10.33 15.61 22.66
N ASP A 856 10.32 15.74 23.99
CA ASP A 856 10.16 17.05 24.62
C ASP A 856 11.42 17.93 24.44
N PRO A 857 11.32 19.09 23.76
CA PRO A 857 12.49 19.94 23.52
C PRO A 857 12.98 20.64 24.80
N ARG A 858 12.20 20.63 25.90
CA ARG A 858 12.58 21.22 27.19
C ARG A 858 13.40 20.28 28.08
N ARG A 859 13.77 19.10 27.59
CA ARG A 859 14.62 18.14 28.32
C ARG A 859 15.97 18.78 28.71
N PRO A 860 16.41 18.70 29.98
CA PRO A 860 17.64 19.34 30.43
C PRO A 860 18.90 18.82 29.72
N VAL A 861 19.68 19.74 29.14
CA VAL A 861 20.94 19.43 28.44
C VAL A 861 22.10 19.39 29.43
N GLY A 862 22.92 18.33 29.37
CA GLY A 862 24.16 18.22 30.16
C GLY A 862 23.98 18.00 31.66
N ARG A 863 22.75 17.89 32.16
CA ARG A 863 22.43 17.67 33.59
C ARG A 863 21.20 16.79 33.77
N ASP A 864 21.05 16.24 34.96
CA ASP A 864 19.83 15.55 35.37
C ASP A 864 18.70 16.57 35.69
N PRO A 865 17.43 16.16 35.57
CA PRO A 865 16.29 17.03 35.84
C PRO A 865 16.18 17.37 37.33
N VAL A 866 15.85 18.63 37.65
CA VAL A 866 15.55 19.07 39.02
C VAL A 866 14.17 18.60 39.47
N ALA A 867 13.84 18.71 40.76
CA ALA A 867 12.57 18.20 41.31
C ALA A 867 11.32 18.71 40.58
N ALA A 868 11.27 20.00 40.23
CA ALA A 868 10.15 20.57 39.47
C ALA A 868 10.06 20.00 38.04
N GLU A 869 11.18 19.80 37.36
CA GLU A 869 11.23 19.18 36.02
C GLU A 869 10.84 17.70 36.08
N GLN A 870 11.21 16.99 37.15
CA GLN A 870 10.80 15.60 37.38
C GLN A 870 9.30 15.48 37.65
N GLU A 871 8.69 16.44 38.34
CA GLU A 871 7.23 16.52 38.56
C GLU A 871 6.48 16.70 37.22
N GLU A 872 7.08 17.42 36.26
CA GLU A 872 6.57 17.51 34.88
C GLU A 872 6.80 16.25 34.03
N GLY A 873 7.58 15.28 34.54
CA GLY A 873 7.99 14.08 33.81
C GLY A 873 9.13 14.31 32.80
N LEU A 874 9.89 15.41 32.92
CA LEU A 874 11.04 15.66 32.06
C LEU A 874 12.21 14.73 32.40
N LEU A 875 12.85 14.24 31.34
CA LEU A 875 14.02 13.38 31.41
C LEU A 875 15.26 14.18 30.97
N ARG A 876 16.44 13.80 31.45
CA ARG A 876 17.71 14.32 30.92
C ARG A 876 17.72 14.18 29.39
N TYR A 877 18.16 15.21 28.69
CA TYR A 877 18.30 15.18 27.24
C TYR A 877 19.34 14.14 26.84
N GLN A 878 18.93 13.27 25.91
CA GLN A 878 19.78 12.29 25.26
C GLN A 878 19.70 12.59 23.78
N PRO A 879 20.82 12.99 23.13
CA PRO A 879 20.81 13.42 21.74
C PRO A 879 20.53 12.29 20.76
N VAL A 880 20.72 11.04 21.16
CA VAL A 880 20.43 9.87 20.31
C VAL A 880 19.13 9.22 20.79
N ILE A 881 18.17 9.07 19.88
CA ILE A 881 16.99 8.24 20.10
C ILE A 881 17.21 6.93 19.36
N GLU A 882 17.47 5.87 20.13
CA GLU A 882 17.49 4.52 19.59
C GLU A 882 16.06 4.09 19.28
N PHE A 883 15.85 3.47 18.12
CA PHE A 883 14.59 2.83 17.78
C PHE A 883 14.48 1.49 18.50
N ASP A 884 14.08 1.54 19.78
CA ASP A 884 13.78 0.35 20.57
C ASP A 884 12.70 -0.48 19.83
N PRO A 885 12.94 -1.78 19.57
CA PRO A 885 11.95 -2.65 18.93
C PRO A 885 10.55 -2.63 19.56
N LYS A 886 10.43 -2.24 20.83
CA LYS A 886 9.13 -2.07 21.52
C LYS A 886 8.29 -0.90 20.98
N LEU A 887 8.92 0.07 20.34
CA LEU A 887 8.23 1.22 19.73
C LEU A 887 7.71 0.89 18.32
N ILE A 888 8.18 -0.22 17.72
CA ILE A 888 7.78 -0.65 16.39
C ILE A 888 6.37 -1.26 16.47
N ILE A 889 5.37 -0.53 15.97
CA ILE A 889 3.96 -0.95 16.03
C ILE A 889 3.64 -2.08 15.05
N THR A 890 4.45 -2.25 14.01
CA THR A 890 4.34 -3.35 13.04
C THR A 890 4.98 -4.64 13.55
N HIS A 891 5.71 -4.62 14.67
CA HIS A 891 6.40 -5.77 15.28
C HIS A 891 7.21 -6.61 14.27
N LYS A 892 6.73 -7.81 13.91
CA LYS A 892 7.35 -8.74 12.94
C LYS A 892 6.83 -8.57 11.51
N ARG A 893 5.81 -7.73 11.29
CA ARG A 893 5.23 -7.49 9.97
C ARG A 893 6.08 -6.48 9.24
N GLU A 894 6.65 -6.91 8.12
CA GLU A 894 7.36 -6.04 7.20
C GLU A 894 6.35 -5.47 6.21
N VAL A 895 6.01 -4.19 6.37
CA VAL A 895 4.99 -3.50 5.57
C VAL A 895 5.70 -2.79 4.43
N LEU A 896 5.74 -3.45 3.28
CA LEU A 896 6.52 -2.99 2.13
C LEU A 896 5.91 -1.76 1.47
N GLY A 897 6.79 -0.84 1.04
CA GLY A 897 6.45 0.31 0.19
C GLY A 897 5.36 1.21 0.77
N ILE A 898 5.53 1.70 2.01
CA ILE A 898 4.58 2.61 2.67
C ILE A 898 4.61 3.98 1.99
N GLU A 899 3.50 4.36 1.37
CA GLU A 899 3.27 5.68 0.75
C GLU A 899 2.57 6.63 1.72
N GLY A 900 1.83 6.13 2.71
CA GLY A 900 1.14 6.99 3.65
C GLY A 900 0.62 6.26 4.89
N VAL A 901 0.43 7.03 5.97
CA VAL A 901 -0.16 6.56 7.23
C VAL A 901 -1.22 7.56 7.66
N ILE A 902 -2.48 7.11 7.72
CA ILE A 902 -3.62 7.91 8.19
C ILE A 902 -4.09 7.38 9.54
N THR A 903 -4.59 8.30 10.37
CA THR A 903 -5.13 7.96 11.68
C THR A 903 -6.56 8.44 11.83
N SER A 904 -7.34 7.75 12.66
CA SER A 904 -8.72 8.12 12.95
C SER A 904 -9.02 7.92 14.44
N PRO A 905 -9.76 8.85 15.08
CA PRO A 905 -10.16 8.67 16.46
C PRO A 905 -11.17 7.52 16.62
N ALA A 906 -11.01 6.70 17.66
CA ALA A 906 -12.09 5.82 18.12
C ALA A 906 -13.13 6.60 18.93
N LEU A 907 -14.22 5.94 19.36
CA LEU A 907 -15.13 6.55 20.35
C LEU A 907 -14.51 6.60 21.74
N LEU A 908 -13.58 5.68 22.02
CA LEU A 908 -12.71 5.69 23.19
C LEU A 908 -11.60 6.73 23.04
N GLU A 909 -11.39 7.53 24.08
CA GLU A 909 -10.39 8.60 24.09
C GLU A 909 -8.97 8.06 24.20
N SER A 910 -8.80 6.85 24.76
CA SER A 910 -7.49 6.23 24.89
C SER A 910 -6.92 5.69 23.56
N THR A 911 -7.77 5.52 22.53
CA THR A 911 -7.46 4.69 21.36
C THR A 911 -7.48 5.48 20.06
N SER A 912 -6.45 5.29 19.23
CA SER A 912 -6.38 5.80 17.86
C SER A 912 -6.24 4.63 16.88
N LEU A 913 -6.98 4.68 15.77
CA LEU A 913 -6.87 3.72 14.68
C LEU A 913 -5.77 4.18 13.72
N VAL A 914 -4.93 3.26 13.27
CA VAL A 914 -3.80 3.52 12.37
C VAL A 914 -3.99 2.66 11.12
N PHE A 915 -3.89 3.26 9.95
CA PHE A 915 -3.92 2.57 8.68
C PHE A 915 -2.78 3.08 7.80
N ALA A 916 -1.91 2.16 7.40
CA ALA A 916 -0.79 2.38 6.51
C ALA A 916 -1.06 1.72 5.16
N PHE A 917 -0.69 2.41 4.09
CA PHE A 917 -0.98 1.99 2.72
C PHE A 917 0.18 2.28 1.78
N GLY A 918 0.21 1.54 0.67
CA GLY A 918 1.20 1.64 -0.38
C GLY A 918 1.23 0.35 -1.18
N ILE A 919 2.38 -0.35 -1.27
CA ILE A 919 2.41 -1.73 -1.82
C ILE A 919 1.60 -2.66 -0.92
N ASP A 920 1.90 -2.64 0.38
CA ASP A 920 1.15 -3.37 1.39
C ASP A 920 0.07 -2.52 2.06
N ILE A 921 -0.86 -3.20 2.72
CA ILE A 921 -1.84 -2.57 3.60
C ILE A 921 -1.65 -3.11 5.02
N PHE A 922 -1.54 -2.22 5.99
CA PHE A 922 -1.46 -2.56 7.40
C PHE A 922 -2.44 -1.71 8.21
N GLY A 923 -3.20 -2.35 9.09
CA GLY A 923 -4.10 -1.65 10.02
C GLY A 923 -3.87 -2.12 11.43
N THR A 924 -3.92 -1.21 12.40
CA THR A 924 -3.81 -1.51 13.83
C THR A 924 -4.48 -0.44 14.69
N ARG A 925 -4.43 -0.62 16.00
CA ARG A 925 -4.92 0.33 17.00
C ARG A 925 -3.80 0.61 17.97
N ILE A 926 -3.63 1.87 18.34
CA ILE A 926 -2.62 2.31 19.31
C ILE A 926 -3.28 2.98 20.50
N THR A 927 -2.68 2.83 21.67
CA THR A 927 -3.12 3.48 22.92
C THR A 927 -1.95 4.25 23.53
N PRO A 928 -1.69 5.50 23.09
CA PRO A 928 -0.48 6.24 23.46
C PRO A 928 -0.24 6.39 24.98
N SER A 929 -1.32 6.56 25.76
CA SER A 929 -1.27 6.65 27.23
C SER A 929 -1.74 5.37 27.93
N GLY A 930 -1.83 4.26 27.20
CA GLY A 930 -2.52 3.04 27.64
C GLY A 930 -4.04 3.16 27.62
N ALA A 931 -4.72 2.02 27.69
CA ALA A 931 -6.17 1.92 27.55
C ALA A 931 -6.92 2.23 28.87
N PHE A 932 -7.02 3.51 29.23
CA PHE A 932 -7.56 3.95 30.54
C PHE A 932 -9.10 3.96 30.63
N ASP A 933 -9.81 3.86 29.51
CA ASP A 933 -11.28 3.91 29.42
C ASP A 933 -11.91 2.55 29.09
N ILE A 934 -11.12 1.47 29.11
CA ILE A 934 -11.57 0.08 28.96
C ILE A 934 -10.93 -0.82 30.01
N LEU A 935 -11.68 -1.82 30.49
CA LEU A 935 -11.12 -2.85 31.37
C LEU A 935 -10.20 -3.78 30.56
N GLY A 936 -8.95 -3.89 30.99
CA GLY A 936 -7.97 -4.76 30.33
C GLY A 936 -8.40 -6.23 30.30
N LYS A 937 -7.97 -6.96 29.26
CA LYS A 937 -8.26 -8.40 29.08
C LYS A 937 -7.79 -9.25 30.26
N THR A 938 -6.76 -8.81 30.98
CA THR A 938 -6.18 -9.46 32.16
C THR A 938 -6.98 -9.26 33.45
N PHE A 939 -8.06 -8.47 33.42
CA PHE A 939 -8.91 -8.26 34.59
C PHE A 939 -9.60 -9.56 35.01
N ASN A 940 -9.33 -10.03 36.23
CA ASN A 940 -9.83 -11.32 36.72
C ASN A 940 -11.30 -11.24 37.14
N LYS A 941 -12.20 -11.27 36.15
CA LYS A 941 -13.66 -11.25 36.33
C LYS A 941 -14.16 -12.42 37.19
N LEU A 942 -13.54 -13.61 37.05
CA LEU A 942 -13.91 -14.79 37.83
C LEU A 942 -13.69 -14.57 39.33
N SER A 943 -12.53 -14.01 39.71
CA SER A 943 -12.23 -13.68 41.10
C SER A 943 -13.22 -12.65 41.66
N LEU A 944 -13.59 -11.63 40.86
CA LEU A 944 -14.60 -10.65 41.26
C LEU A 944 -15.94 -11.33 41.56
N VAL A 945 -16.46 -12.12 40.61
CA VAL A 945 -17.74 -12.82 40.75
C VAL A 945 -17.72 -13.81 41.92
N ALA A 946 -16.64 -14.60 42.07
CA ALA A 946 -16.49 -15.54 43.17
C ALA A 946 -16.51 -14.83 44.54
N THR A 947 -15.86 -13.67 44.65
CA THR A 947 -15.85 -12.87 45.88
C THR A 947 -17.23 -12.32 46.21
N VAL A 948 -17.96 -11.81 45.21
CA VAL A 948 -19.35 -11.33 45.39
C VAL A 948 -20.26 -12.45 45.86
N LEU A 949 -20.16 -13.65 45.26
CA LEU A 949 -20.94 -14.82 45.67
C LEU A 949 -20.58 -15.28 47.09
N ALA A 950 -19.29 -15.31 47.45
CA ALA A 950 -18.84 -15.69 48.78
C ALA A 950 -19.33 -14.71 49.85
N LEU A 951 -19.27 -13.40 49.59
CA LEU A 951 -19.83 -12.38 50.47
C LEU A 951 -21.34 -12.49 50.58
N GLY A 952 -22.04 -12.72 49.46
CA GLY A 952 -23.49 -12.95 49.45
C GLY A 952 -23.90 -14.15 50.29
N ALA A 953 -23.23 -15.29 50.14
CA ALA A 953 -23.43 -16.48 50.96
C ALA A 953 -23.10 -16.23 52.44
N GLY A 954 -22.02 -15.49 52.72
CA GLY A 954 -21.66 -15.07 54.07
C GLY A 954 -22.78 -14.26 54.72
N VAL A 955 -23.34 -13.28 54.01
CA VAL A 955 -24.45 -12.45 54.50
C VAL A 955 -25.72 -13.27 54.71
N THR A 956 -26.10 -14.16 53.79
CA THR A 956 -27.33 -14.98 53.92
C THR A 956 -27.23 -15.97 55.08
N ILE A 957 -26.03 -16.46 55.41
CA ILE A 957 -25.80 -17.33 56.57
C ILE A 957 -25.75 -16.51 57.87
N LEU A 958 -25.01 -15.39 57.89
CA LEU A 958 -24.79 -14.61 59.11
C LEU A 958 -26.01 -13.77 59.52
N ALA A 959 -26.78 -13.23 58.58
CA ALA A 959 -27.96 -12.40 58.87
C ALA A 959 -28.98 -13.08 59.80
N PRO A 960 -29.46 -14.32 59.54
CA PRO A 960 -30.35 -15.00 60.46
C PRO A 960 -29.70 -15.36 61.79
N MET A 961 -28.39 -15.69 61.81
CA MET A 961 -27.65 -15.97 63.05
C MET A 961 -27.58 -14.73 63.96
N VAL A 962 -27.26 -13.57 63.39
CA VAL A 962 -27.21 -12.30 64.11
C VAL A 962 -28.61 -11.88 64.56
N ARG A 963 -29.63 -12.01 63.69
CA ARG A 963 -31.02 -11.70 64.04
C ARG A 963 -31.50 -12.58 65.20
N ARG A 964 -31.20 -13.88 65.18
CA ARG A 964 -31.49 -14.81 66.28
C ARG A 964 -30.75 -14.41 67.56
N LYS A 965 -29.46 -14.09 67.47
CA LYS A 965 -28.66 -13.63 68.63
C LYS A 965 -29.21 -12.34 69.24
N GLN A 966 -29.61 -11.37 68.42
CA GLN A 966 -30.20 -10.11 68.87
C GLN A 966 -31.58 -10.32 69.52
N ILE A 967 -32.44 -11.16 68.92
CA ILE A 967 -33.74 -11.52 69.51
C ILE A 967 -33.51 -12.17 70.89
N ASN A 968 -32.67 -13.20 70.98
CA ASN A 968 -32.38 -13.87 72.25
C ASN A 968 -31.79 -12.92 73.30
N GLY A 969 -30.87 -12.03 72.91
CA GLY A 969 -30.29 -11.03 73.83
C GLY A 969 -31.31 -10.03 74.36
N ARG A 970 -32.30 -9.64 73.54
CA ARG A 970 -33.42 -8.80 74.01
C ARG A 970 -34.36 -9.55 74.95
N TRP A 971 -34.57 -10.84 74.73
CA TRP A 971 -35.44 -11.68 75.57
C TRP A 971 -34.79 -12.09 76.90
N LEU A 972 -33.46 -12.03 77.02
CA LEU A 972 -32.74 -12.25 78.29
C LEU A 972 -32.65 -10.99 79.16
N ASN A 973 -32.86 -9.81 78.58
CA ASN A 973 -32.83 -8.51 79.28
C ASN A 973 -34.24 -7.94 79.55
N ALA A 974 -35.28 -8.71 79.25
CA ALA A 974 -36.67 -8.48 79.64
C ALA A 974 -37.05 -9.55 80.67
#